data_AF-A0A945X6H9-F1
#
_entry.id   AF-A0A945X6H9-F1
#
_cell.length_a   1.000
_cell.length_b   1.000
_cell.length_c   1.000
_cell.angle_alpha   90.00
_cell.angle_beta   90.00
_cell.angle_gamma   90.00
#
_symmetry.space_group_name_H-M   'P 1'
#
loop_
_entity.id
_entity.type
_entity.pdbx_description
1 polymer ?
#
loop_
_entity_poly.entity_id
_entity_poly.type
_entity_poly.pdbx_seq_one_letter_code
_entity_poly.pdbx_strand_id
1 'polypeptide(L)'
;MTPRALILGICGVVVLCGVTFYNDMVIRGSFLVGSFLPASVFGTLPLVLLVVNPILARWRRNAALTARELGVIVAMVLFACSIPGRSLMHYFTNVLMLPHHLARTKPAWQGGAARFSEESVTDWVRLATALGAADSGRGHTDTHGLAAEAGDVLDSVRGKLSDSDQAALAAAATGTKPDLELRRHVLAALNASLADPRLPGMACGSGLEAARHVTRFLDRASAKDADPDLLARVNRGLLEACLPGAVAARKPAVLEHVPTAMLADPSCSETALAGFVNGLAEGDTAISIRDVPWRAWTRTMLFWVPLIVTSVAMFIGLALVLHRQWAVHERLRYPTVEFARALFPGQDGTVSVVFRDRLFWIGAMAVFLLHMNNYAARWWPHIMIPIATQFDFRPLLDLVPVYRVSGVHTYGLFKPMVYFSVVGITYFLASDAAFSLGIAPYVYGIAMGIAATYGVNVRGPFMRPSACASNYAGAYCAMFLVLVYTGRHYYLNVLRRSLGIGTDDAVAPSAVWGARAAMAAGLLLTMQLTLVGLDVPMGVVFVVVMVVIHVVMSRLVAEVGLFKLMPFFFPCALVWGMVGAKAANPDQLLLMGLVTSVLLVYPREAAMPFIVCGLRVADRARVRLGRVAAAGYAVYIVGLLVAIPITLYIQYQYGALRAGDGWSYGQPPRLVFDATCAVRQQLAARGVLEQSLSAGALERLASIRPMQPCLIGFAITFVLVWVFTILRQRFAWWPLHPVMFLVLASWQSTYIAFSLLLGWLIKAVVTKYGGAAAYQRFRPFMIGVIAGDLVAQLVPLAIGTIYYMMSGIPPPGYGYG
;
A
#
# COMPACT_ATOMS: atom_id res chain seq x y z
N MET A 1 -19.50 -2.54 -30.61
CA MET A 1 -18.57 -3.53 -30.04
C MET A 1 -18.80 -4.80 -30.80
N THR A 2 -17.77 -5.36 -31.42
CA THR A 2 -17.86 -6.64 -32.14
C THR A 2 -17.62 -7.79 -31.15
N PRO A 3 -18.22 -8.98 -31.34
CA PRO A 3 -17.95 -10.15 -30.50
C PRO A 3 -16.45 -10.52 -30.47
N ARG A 4 -15.79 -10.40 -31.63
CA ARG A 4 -14.34 -10.50 -31.79
C ARG A 4 -13.55 -9.65 -30.80
N ALA A 5 -13.87 -8.36 -30.67
CA ALA A 5 -13.14 -7.47 -29.77
C ALA A 5 -13.37 -7.83 -28.30
N LEU A 6 -14.57 -8.32 -27.96
CA LEU A 6 -14.87 -8.81 -26.61
C LEU A 6 -14.06 -10.07 -26.27
N ILE A 7 -14.03 -11.06 -27.18
CA ILE A 7 -13.26 -12.30 -26.99
C ILE A 7 -11.78 -11.98 -26.82
N LEU A 8 -11.19 -11.19 -27.73
CA LEU A 8 -9.79 -10.79 -27.64
C LEU A 8 -9.48 -9.98 -26.37
N GLY A 9 -10.40 -9.11 -25.95
CA GLY A 9 -10.29 -8.38 -24.69
C GLY A 9 -10.28 -9.32 -23.47
N ILE A 10 -11.18 -10.31 -23.43
CA ILE A 10 -11.23 -11.33 -22.37
C ILE A 10 -9.94 -12.15 -22.37
N CYS A 11 -9.48 -12.64 -23.54
CA CYS A 11 -8.22 -13.37 -23.65
C CYS A 11 -7.03 -12.54 -23.13
N GLY A 12 -6.98 -11.25 -23.50
CA GLY A 12 -5.94 -10.33 -23.01
C GLY A 12 -5.95 -10.20 -21.48
N VAL A 13 -7.13 -10.11 -20.87
CA VAL A 13 -7.28 -10.05 -19.40
C VAL A 13 -6.86 -11.37 -18.75
N VAL A 14 -7.28 -12.52 -19.29
CA VAL A 14 -6.90 -13.83 -18.76
C VAL A 14 -5.38 -14.02 -18.80
N VAL A 15 -4.73 -13.69 -19.93
CA VAL A 15 -3.28 -13.78 -20.07
C VAL A 15 -2.57 -12.83 -19.11
N LEU A 16 -3.03 -11.57 -19.02
CA LEU A 16 -2.44 -10.58 -18.11
C LEU A 16 -2.53 -11.08 -16.66
N CYS A 17 -3.73 -11.43 -16.19
CA CYS A 17 -3.93 -11.88 -14.82
C CYS A 17 -3.24 -13.21 -14.49
N GLY A 18 -3.10 -14.12 -15.47
CA GLY A 18 -2.47 -15.42 -15.26
C GLY A 18 -0.94 -15.40 -15.28
N VAL A 19 -0.32 -14.52 -16.06
CA VAL A 19 1.15 -14.52 -16.24
C VAL A 19 1.85 -13.52 -15.33
N THR A 20 1.20 -12.39 -15.01
CA THR A 20 1.90 -11.26 -14.40
C THR A 20 2.47 -11.56 -13.02
N PHE A 21 1.77 -12.27 -12.12
CA PHE A 21 2.33 -12.58 -10.80
C PHE A 21 3.57 -13.48 -10.91
N TYR A 22 3.51 -14.49 -11.78
CA TYR A 22 4.64 -15.38 -12.04
C TYR A 22 5.85 -14.64 -12.59
N ASN A 23 5.63 -13.78 -13.60
CA ASN A 23 6.69 -12.95 -14.15
C ASN A 23 7.33 -12.03 -13.09
N ASP A 24 6.49 -11.27 -12.39
CA ASP A 24 6.95 -10.18 -11.54
C ASP A 24 7.63 -10.73 -10.26
N MET A 25 7.14 -11.84 -9.71
CA MET A 25 7.57 -12.36 -8.39
C MET A 25 8.46 -13.60 -8.47
N VAL A 26 8.30 -14.46 -9.47
CA VAL A 26 9.08 -15.72 -9.61
C VAL A 26 10.25 -15.51 -10.57
N ILE A 27 9.98 -15.11 -11.82
CA ILE A 27 11.02 -14.85 -12.82
C ILE A 27 11.79 -13.57 -12.47
N ARG A 28 11.12 -12.61 -11.81
CA ARG A 28 11.64 -11.25 -11.52
C ARG A 28 12.01 -10.49 -12.80
N GLY A 29 11.18 -10.66 -13.83
CA GLY A 29 11.28 -9.90 -15.08
C GLY A 29 10.85 -8.44 -14.92
N SER A 30 10.83 -7.70 -16.03
CA SER A 30 10.29 -6.34 -16.03
C SER A 30 8.80 -6.35 -15.67
N PHE A 31 8.34 -5.39 -14.86
CA PHE A 31 6.95 -5.34 -14.41
C PHE A 31 5.98 -5.13 -15.58
N LEU A 32 5.09 -6.09 -15.80
CA LEU A 32 4.06 -6.00 -16.84
C LEU A 32 3.02 -4.91 -16.53
N VAL A 33 2.69 -4.75 -15.24
CA VAL A 33 1.90 -3.64 -14.71
C VAL A 33 2.64 -3.06 -13.51
N GLY A 34 3.21 -1.87 -13.71
CA GLY A 34 3.99 -1.15 -12.68
C GLY A 34 3.66 0.33 -12.54
N SER A 35 2.70 0.83 -13.34
CA SER A 35 2.31 2.25 -13.39
C SER A 35 1.01 2.43 -14.17
N PHE A 36 0.44 3.64 -14.21
CA PHE A 36 -0.70 3.96 -15.09
C PHE A 36 -0.36 4.07 -16.58
N LEU A 37 0.86 3.67 -16.96
CA LEU A 37 1.30 3.41 -18.34
C LEU A 37 1.85 1.96 -18.42
N PRO A 38 1.00 0.92 -18.32
CA PRO A 38 1.48 -0.46 -18.26
C PRO A 38 2.21 -0.87 -19.54
N ALA A 39 3.40 -1.44 -19.41
CA ALA A 39 4.17 -1.95 -20.55
C ALA A 39 3.40 -3.09 -21.27
N SER A 40 2.66 -3.90 -20.52
CA SER A 40 1.77 -4.94 -21.05
C SER A 40 0.68 -4.44 -22.00
N VAL A 41 0.27 -3.17 -21.88
CA VAL A 41 -0.77 -2.57 -22.72
C VAL A 41 -0.16 -1.64 -23.77
N PHE A 42 0.61 -0.65 -23.32
CA PHE A 42 1.14 0.40 -24.19
C PHE A 42 2.42 -0.01 -24.91
N GLY A 43 3.22 -0.92 -24.33
CA GLY A 43 4.42 -1.47 -24.98
C GLY A 43 4.09 -2.58 -25.98
N THR A 44 3.06 -3.39 -25.72
CA THR A 44 2.61 -4.43 -26.67
C THR A 44 1.88 -3.83 -27.86
N LEU A 45 1.23 -2.66 -27.69
CA LEU A 45 0.46 -2.01 -28.75
C LEU A 45 1.27 -1.72 -30.03
N PRO A 46 2.47 -1.10 -30.00
CA PRO A 46 3.35 -0.99 -31.16
C PRO A 46 3.64 -2.34 -31.82
N LEU A 47 3.93 -3.38 -31.04
CA LEU A 47 4.25 -4.72 -31.55
C LEU A 47 3.06 -5.36 -32.26
N VAL A 48 1.87 -5.27 -31.66
CA VAL A 48 0.62 -5.74 -32.28
C VAL A 48 0.36 -5.00 -33.58
N LEU A 49 0.56 -3.69 -33.63
CA LEU A 49 0.27 -2.88 -34.82
C LEU A 49 1.28 -3.02 -35.95
N LEU A 50 2.55 -3.27 -35.63
CA LEU A 50 3.63 -3.42 -36.62
C LEU A 50 3.81 -4.86 -37.11
N VAL A 51 3.47 -5.85 -36.28
CA VAL A 51 3.71 -7.26 -36.58
C VAL A 51 2.39 -8.01 -36.76
N VAL A 52 1.57 -8.08 -35.71
CA VAL A 52 0.36 -8.93 -35.70
C VAL A 52 -0.69 -8.42 -36.68
N ASN A 53 -0.98 -7.12 -36.69
CA ASN A 53 -2.07 -6.55 -37.47
C ASN A 53 -1.81 -6.61 -38.99
N PRO A 54 -0.59 -6.33 -39.50
CA PRO A 54 -0.27 -6.54 -40.91
C PRO A 54 -0.29 -8.01 -41.32
N ILE A 55 0.12 -8.93 -40.44
CA ILE A 55 0.01 -10.39 -40.69
C ILE A 55 -1.46 -10.79 -40.83
N LEU A 56 -2.33 -10.33 -39.92
CA LEU A 56 -3.77 -10.57 -40.01
C LEU A 56 -4.37 -10.01 -41.30
N ALA A 57 -3.97 -8.79 -41.69
CA ALA A 57 -4.43 -8.16 -42.93
C ALA A 57 -4.03 -8.97 -44.19
N ARG A 58 -2.82 -9.56 -44.19
CA ARG A 58 -2.34 -10.44 -45.26
C ARG A 58 -3.06 -11.79 -45.28
N TRP A 59 -3.39 -12.33 -44.11
CA TRP A 59 -4.08 -13.62 -44.02
C TRP A 59 -5.53 -13.54 -44.52
N ARG A 60 -6.28 -12.53 -44.07
CA ARG A 60 -7.64 -12.24 -44.57
C ARG A 60 -7.91 -10.73 -44.52
N ARG A 61 -8.48 -10.18 -45.60
CA ARG A 61 -8.79 -8.73 -45.72
C ARG A 61 -9.55 -8.14 -44.51
N ASN A 62 -10.45 -8.91 -43.90
CA ASN A 62 -11.27 -8.46 -42.75
C ASN A 62 -10.72 -8.85 -41.37
N ALA A 63 -9.57 -9.54 -41.30
CA ALA A 63 -8.98 -9.98 -40.02
C ALA A 63 -8.16 -8.88 -39.32
N ALA A 64 -7.78 -7.81 -40.02
CA ALA A 64 -7.09 -6.66 -39.43
C ALA A 64 -7.96 -5.94 -38.39
N LEU A 65 -7.40 -5.66 -37.22
CA LEU A 65 -8.05 -4.96 -36.11
C LEU A 65 -8.24 -3.49 -36.43
N THR A 66 -9.50 -3.06 -36.35
CA THR A 66 -9.87 -1.66 -36.53
C THR A 66 -9.54 -0.84 -35.27
N ALA A 67 -9.43 0.49 -35.42
CA ALA A 67 -9.24 1.40 -34.28
C ALA A 67 -10.38 1.26 -33.23
N ARG A 68 -11.59 0.91 -33.66
CA ARG A 68 -12.73 0.67 -32.76
C ARG A 68 -12.54 -0.60 -31.92
N GLU A 69 -12.06 -1.67 -32.54
CA GLU A 69 -11.83 -2.95 -31.86
C GLU A 69 -10.63 -2.85 -30.91
N LEU A 70 -9.53 -2.23 -31.34
CA LEU A 70 -8.38 -1.94 -30.49
C LEU A 70 -8.78 -1.07 -29.29
N GLY A 71 -9.60 -0.04 -29.51
CA GLY A 71 -10.10 0.80 -28.42
C GLY A 71 -10.88 0.02 -27.37
N VAL A 72 -11.69 -0.96 -27.78
CA VAL A 72 -12.40 -1.86 -26.85
C VAL A 72 -11.43 -2.78 -26.10
N ILE A 73 -10.52 -3.45 -26.83
CA ILE A 73 -9.54 -4.39 -26.25
C ILE A 73 -8.66 -3.66 -25.23
N VAL A 74 -8.06 -2.53 -25.60
CA VAL A 74 -7.22 -1.72 -24.71
C VAL A 74 -8.01 -1.24 -23.50
N ALA A 75 -9.26 -0.78 -23.68
CA ALA A 75 -10.09 -0.37 -22.55
C ALA A 75 -10.36 -1.53 -21.58
N MET A 76 -10.70 -2.72 -22.07
CA MET A 76 -10.96 -3.90 -21.24
C MET A 76 -9.71 -4.35 -20.46
N VAL A 77 -8.56 -4.37 -21.12
CA VAL A 77 -7.30 -4.75 -20.44
C VAL A 77 -6.90 -3.71 -19.40
N LEU A 78 -7.06 -2.40 -19.69
CA LEU A 78 -6.81 -1.34 -18.70
C LEU A 78 -7.68 -1.52 -17.45
N PHE A 79 -8.97 -1.85 -17.60
CA PHE A 79 -9.84 -2.08 -16.44
C PHE A 79 -9.30 -3.18 -15.51
N ALA A 80 -8.68 -4.22 -16.07
CA ALA A 80 -8.11 -5.32 -15.30
C ALA A 80 -6.70 -5.04 -14.74
N CYS A 81 -6.00 -3.99 -15.20
CA CYS A 81 -4.62 -3.70 -14.78
C CYS A 81 -4.46 -3.48 -13.28
N SER A 82 -5.49 -3.07 -12.53
CA SER A 82 -5.38 -2.93 -11.07
C SER A 82 -5.46 -4.25 -10.29
N ILE A 83 -5.63 -5.39 -10.97
CA ILE A 83 -5.68 -6.71 -10.34
C ILE A 83 -4.26 -7.30 -10.19
N PRO A 84 -3.51 -7.56 -11.29
CA PRO A 84 -2.21 -8.22 -11.18
C PRO A 84 -1.04 -7.24 -11.02
N GLY A 85 0.17 -7.77 -10.89
CA GLY A 85 1.41 -7.00 -10.88
C GLY A 85 1.70 -6.38 -9.53
N ARG A 86 2.07 -5.10 -9.52
CA ARG A 86 2.34 -4.30 -8.30
C ARG A 86 1.07 -3.68 -7.69
N SER A 87 -0.09 -4.22 -8.08
CA SER A 87 -1.44 -3.79 -7.69
C SER A 87 -2.03 -4.69 -6.59
N LEU A 88 -3.33 -4.99 -6.62
CA LEU A 88 -4.06 -5.75 -5.61
C LEU A 88 -3.38 -7.08 -5.25
N MET A 89 -3.10 -7.95 -6.23
CA MET A 89 -2.49 -9.28 -5.98
C MET A 89 -1.07 -9.22 -5.42
N HIS A 90 -0.40 -8.07 -5.47
CA HIS A 90 0.94 -7.91 -4.92
C HIS A 90 0.98 -8.13 -3.40
N TYR A 91 -0.08 -7.74 -2.71
CA TYR A 91 -0.15 -7.80 -1.24
C TYR A 91 -1.44 -8.42 -0.71
N PHE A 92 -2.49 -8.58 -1.52
CA PHE A 92 -3.80 -9.07 -1.07
C PHE A 92 -3.70 -10.36 -0.24
N THR A 93 -3.24 -11.47 -0.81
CA THR A 93 -3.14 -12.76 -0.11
C THR A 93 -2.17 -12.72 1.08
N ASN A 94 -1.06 -11.99 0.94
CA ASN A 94 -0.07 -11.80 2.00
C ASN A 94 -0.66 -11.10 3.24
N VAL A 95 -1.47 -10.05 3.04
CA VAL A 95 -2.15 -9.32 4.12
C VAL A 95 -3.13 -10.23 4.88
N LEU A 96 -3.69 -11.25 4.23
CA LEU A 96 -4.68 -12.15 4.84
C LEU A 96 -4.07 -13.32 5.60
N MET A 97 -2.90 -13.84 5.18
CA MET A 97 -2.28 -15.04 5.78
C MET A 97 -1.05 -14.75 6.63
N LEU A 98 -0.16 -13.83 6.22
CA LEU A 98 1.10 -13.57 6.94
C LEU A 98 0.94 -12.95 8.33
N PRO A 99 -0.13 -12.22 8.70
CA PRO A 99 -0.29 -11.79 10.09
C PRO A 99 -0.23 -12.96 11.09
N HIS A 100 -0.75 -14.14 10.73
CA HIS A 100 -0.64 -15.36 11.54
C HIS A 100 0.82 -15.83 11.71
N HIS A 101 1.63 -15.72 10.67
CA HIS A 101 3.07 -16.00 10.76
C HIS A 101 3.78 -14.96 11.65
N LEU A 102 3.47 -13.68 11.45
CA LEU A 102 4.08 -12.58 12.19
C LEU A 102 3.76 -12.63 13.69
N ALA A 103 2.56 -13.03 14.08
CA ALA A 103 2.24 -13.24 15.49
C ALA A 103 3.09 -14.36 16.13
N ARG A 104 3.47 -15.40 15.36
CA ARG A 104 4.37 -16.46 15.84
C ARG A 104 5.82 -16.01 15.95
N THR A 105 6.24 -15.01 15.17
CA THR A 105 7.66 -14.60 15.06
C THR A 105 7.98 -13.25 15.67
N LYS A 106 6.99 -12.38 15.98
CA LYS A 106 7.21 -11.04 16.54
C LYS A 106 6.78 -10.91 18.01
N PRO A 107 7.74 -10.77 18.95
CA PRO A 107 7.44 -10.58 20.37
C PRO A 107 6.54 -9.39 20.71
N ALA A 108 6.55 -8.33 19.90
CA ALA A 108 5.72 -7.14 20.10
C ALA A 108 4.24 -7.34 19.72
N TRP A 109 3.94 -8.37 18.92
CA TRP A 109 2.58 -8.83 18.62
C TRP A 109 2.12 -9.88 19.62
N GLN A 110 3.09 -10.51 20.28
CA GLN A 110 2.91 -11.45 21.38
C GLN A 110 2.73 -10.73 22.72
N GLY A 111 2.07 -9.57 22.74
CA GLY A 111 1.84 -8.78 23.96
C GLY A 111 3.08 -8.27 24.69
N GLY A 112 2.95 -7.35 25.67
CA GLY A 112 4.02 -6.37 25.99
C GLY A 112 5.07 -6.60 27.11
N ALA A 113 6.39 -6.37 26.89
CA ALA A 113 7.58 -6.33 27.82
C ALA A 113 7.78 -7.35 28.97
N ALA A 114 9.06 -7.62 29.28
CA ALA A 114 9.47 -8.63 30.25
C ALA A 114 9.73 -8.10 31.68
N ARG A 115 9.67 -6.80 31.96
CA ARG A 115 10.08 -6.21 33.26
C ARG A 115 8.90 -5.89 34.18
N PHE A 116 9.13 -5.95 35.49
CA PHE A 116 8.19 -5.57 36.55
C PHE A 116 8.31 -4.07 36.87
N SER A 117 7.18 -3.37 36.95
CA SER A 117 7.01 -1.98 37.41
C SER A 117 5.91 -1.88 38.48
N GLU A 118 5.78 -0.73 39.16
CA GLU A 118 4.68 -0.45 40.10
C GLU A 118 3.30 -0.71 39.48
N GLU A 119 3.07 -0.28 38.24
CA GLU A 119 1.80 -0.50 37.52
C GLU A 119 1.59 -1.96 37.12
N SER A 120 2.69 -2.71 36.97
CA SER A 120 2.61 -4.14 36.78
C SER A 120 2.24 -4.82 38.07
N VAL A 121 2.39 -4.23 39.26
CA VAL A 121 1.99 -4.87 40.52
C VAL A 121 0.52 -4.52 40.80
N THR A 122 -0.34 -5.52 40.71
CA THR A 122 -1.79 -5.36 40.94
C THR A 122 -2.14 -5.34 42.42
N ASP A 123 -1.36 -6.03 43.25
CA ASP A 123 -1.56 -6.09 44.69
C ASP A 123 -0.23 -6.30 45.43
N TRP A 124 0.14 -5.31 46.25
CA TRP A 124 1.39 -5.29 46.98
C TRP A 124 1.41 -6.14 48.25
N VAL A 125 0.27 -6.32 48.92
CA VAL A 125 0.17 -7.16 50.13
C VAL A 125 0.29 -8.63 49.72
N ARG A 126 -0.32 -8.97 48.59
CA ARG A 126 -0.21 -10.30 48.00
C ARG A 126 1.19 -10.60 47.48
N LEU A 127 1.85 -9.61 46.85
CA LEU A 127 3.26 -9.72 46.45
C LEU A 127 4.17 -9.97 47.67
N ALA A 128 3.95 -9.24 48.75
CA ALA A 128 4.71 -9.39 49.99
C ALA A 128 4.50 -10.75 50.67
N THR A 129 3.27 -11.26 50.68
CA THR A 129 2.94 -12.59 51.23
C THR A 129 3.65 -13.71 50.47
N ALA A 130 3.66 -13.64 49.13
CA ALA A 130 4.33 -14.62 48.28
C ALA A 130 5.86 -14.60 48.44
N LEU A 131 6.45 -13.40 48.56
CA LEU A 131 7.89 -13.24 48.77
C LEU A 131 8.32 -13.38 50.25
N GLY A 132 7.40 -13.37 51.22
CA GLY A 132 7.70 -13.39 52.66
C GLY A 132 7.48 -14.72 53.39
N ALA A 133 6.84 -15.71 52.77
CA ALA A 133 6.66 -17.05 53.36
C ALA A 133 8.01 -17.78 53.47
N ALA A 134 8.63 -17.76 54.66
CA ALA A 134 9.84 -18.51 54.97
C ALA A 134 9.49 -19.83 55.65
N ASP A 135 9.93 -20.94 55.05
CA ASP A 135 10.39 -22.18 55.68
C ASP A 135 9.62 -22.70 56.92
N SER A 136 8.31 -22.52 56.98
CA SER A 136 7.45 -23.28 57.89
C SER A 136 7.28 -24.70 57.33
N GLY A 137 8.36 -25.47 57.37
CA GLY A 137 8.40 -26.93 57.20
C GLY A 137 7.96 -27.44 55.83
N ARG A 138 8.90 -28.04 55.09
CA ARG A 138 8.67 -28.97 53.97
C ARG A 138 7.89 -30.25 54.36
N GLY A 139 6.90 -30.13 55.24
CA GLY A 139 6.16 -31.25 55.82
C GLY A 139 4.81 -30.82 56.36
N HIS A 140 3.99 -30.12 55.58
CA HIS A 140 2.54 -30.36 55.60
C HIS A 140 1.90 -29.85 54.31
N THR A 141 1.61 -30.82 53.46
CA THR A 141 0.65 -30.75 52.37
C THR A 141 -0.73 -30.48 52.96
N ASP A 142 -1.34 -29.34 52.67
CA ASP A 142 -2.80 -29.27 52.62
C ASP A 142 -3.30 -28.21 51.61
N THR A 143 -3.99 -28.75 50.61
CA THR A 143 -5.01 -28.16 49.73
C THR A 143 -4.77 -26.77 49.16
N HIS A 144 -3.65 -26.61 48.46
CA HIS A 144 -3.56 -26.14 47.07
C HIS A 144 -2.05 -26.17 46.74
N GLY A 145 -1.57 -27.31 46.24
CA GLY A 145 -0.15 -27.68 46.09
C GLY A 145 0.74 -26.78 45.22
N LEU A 146 0.31 -25.55 44.91
CA LEU A 146 1.01 -24.58 44.06
C LEU A 146 2.20 -23.90 44.77
N ALA A 147 2.26 -23.88 46.11
CA ALA A 147 3.28 -23.12 46.85
C ALA A 147 4.63 -23.87 47.02
N ALA A 148 4.63 -25.19 47.09
CA ALA A 148 5.86 -25.99 47.28
C ALA A 148 6.70 -26.13 46.00
N GLU A 149 6.09 -25.89 44.84
CA GLU A 149 6.64 -26.14 43.50
C GLU A 149 7.30 -24.90 42.85
N ALA A 150 7.03 -23.70 43.37
CA ALA A 150 7.59 -22.43 42.91
C ALA A 150 8.71 -21.86 43.81
N GLY A 151 9.04 -22.58 44.90
CA GLY A 151 9.92 -22.13 45.98
C GLY A 151 11.29 -21.66 45.49
N ASP A 152 12.01 -22.48 44.71
CA ASP A 152 13.38 -22.17 44.29
C ASP A 152 13.47 -20.91 43.38
N VAL A 153 12.45 -20.67 42.56
CA VAL A 153 12.35 -19.48 41.68
C VAL A 153 12.10 -18.21 42.50
N LEU A 154 11.19 -18.27 43.47
CA LEU A 154 10.87 -17.13 44.34
C LEU A 154 11.95 -16.89 45.40
N ASP A 155 12.62 -17.93 45.88
CA ASP A 155 13.78 -17.84 46.78
C ASP A 155 14.99 -17.22 46.06
N SER A 156 15.18 -17.52 44.76
CA SER A 156 16.15 -16.81 43.93
C SER A 156 15.84 -15.31 43.83
N VAL A 157 14.57 -14.91 43.78
CA VAL A 157 14.17 -13.49 43.83
C VAL A 157 14.42 -12.92 45.23
N ARG A 158 14.01 -13.62 46.30
CA ARG A 158 14.15 -13.21 47.69
C ARG A 158 15.61 -13.01 48.12
N GLY A 159 16.49 -13.93 47.74
CA GLY A 159 17.94 -13.86 48.04
C GLY A 159 18.66 -12.67 47.41
N LYS A 160 17.98 -11.87 46.58
CA LYS A 160 18.49 -10.60 46.03
C LYS A 160 18.05 -9.38 46.87
N LEU A 161 17.34 -9.58 47.99
CA LEU A 161 16.88 -8.55 48.93
C LEU A 161 17.72 -8.58 50.22
N SER A 162 17.88 -7.43 50.89
CA SER A 162 18.58 -7.36 52.18
C SER A 162 17.79 -8.03 53.32
N ASP A 163 18.47 -8.45 54.39
CA ASP A 163 17.81 -9.09 55.53
C ASP A 163 16.75 -8.19 56.19
N SER A 164 16.99 -6.87 56.21
CA SER A 164 16.01 -5.87 56.67
C SER A 164 14.79 -5.78 55.76
N ASP A 165 14.97 -5.84 54.44
CA ASP A 165 13.85 -5.82 53.48
C ASP A 165 13.02 -7.11 53.57
N GLN A 166 13.67 -8.25 53.79
CA GLN A 166 12.99 -9.54 53.95
C GLN A 166 12.12 -9.57 55.23
N ALA A 167 12.63 -9.05 56.34
CA ALA A 167 11.86 -8.91 57.58
C ALA A 167 10.67 -7.94 57.40
N ALA A 168 10.87 -6.83 56.69
CA ALA A 168 9.82 -5.88 56.41
C ALA A 168 8.74 -6.43 55.45
N LEU A 169 9.10 -7.31 54.51
CA LEU A 169 8.16 -8.06 53.67
C LEU A 169 7.32 -9.05 54.46
N ALA A 170 7.93 -9.78 55.40
CA ALA A 170 7.22 -10.69 56.28
C ALA A 170 6.21 -9.96 57.18
N ALA A 171 6.55 -8.75 57.65
CA ALA A 171 5.61 -7.90 58.39
C ALA A 171 4.47 -7.40 57.49
N ALA A 172 4.75 -6.95 56.27
CA ALA A 172 3.75 -6.48 55.31
C ALA A 172 2.78 -7.59 54.83
N ALA A 173 3.18 -8.87 54.95
CA ALA A 173 2.31 -10.01 54.67
C ALA A 173 1.09 -10.12 55.62
N THR A 174 1.11 -9.42 56.76
CA THR A 174 0.01 -9.42 57.74
C THR A 174 -1.15 -8.46 57.39
N GLY A 175 -1.11 -7.81 56.22
CA GLY A 175 -2.21 -7.00 55.69
C GLY A 175 -1.88 -5.53 55.46
N THR A 176 -0.67 -5.09 55.79
CA THR A 176 -0.22 -3.70 55.59
C THR A 176 0.52 -3.54 54.27
N LYS A 177 0.12 -2.53 53.49
CA LYS A 177 0.80 -2.23 52.23
C LYS A 177 2.26 -1.82 52.51
N PRO A 178 3.27 -2.46 51.90
CA PRO A 178 4.69 -2.09 52.02
C PRO A 178 4.92 -0.59 51.83
N ASP A 179 5.87 0.00 52.54
CA ASP A 179 6.24 1.41 52.31
C ASP A 179 6.95 1.59 50.95
N LEU A 180 7.20 2.83 50.56
CA LEU A 180 7.73 3.14 49.23
C LEU A 180 9.15 2.62 49.00
N GLU A 181 9.97 2.58 50.06
CA GLU A 181 11.36 2.15 49.99
C GLU A 181 11.46 0.64 49.78
N LEU A 182 10.66 -0.13 50.53
CA LEU A 182 10.56 -1.57 50.39
C LEU A 182 10.02 -2.00 49.01
N ARG A 183 9.00 -1.30 48.49
CA ARG A 183 8.46 -1.57 47.13
C ARG A 183 9.51 -1.45 46.04
N ARG A 184 10.42 -0.49 46.18
CA ARG A 184 11.50 -0.27 45.22
C ARG A 184 12.51 -1.42 45.24
N HIS A 185 12.90 -1.88 46.42
CA HIS A 185 13.83 -3.01 46.56
C HIS A 185 13.23 -4.31 46.02
N VAL A 186 11.94 -4.56 46.27
CA VAL A 186 11.19 -5.71 45.71
C VAL A 186 11.17 -5.71 44.19
N LEU A 187 10.89 -4.57 43.56
CA LEU A 187 10.90 -4.46 42.09
C LEU A 187 12.31 -4.62 41.51
N ALA A 188 13.35 -4.20 42.23
CA ALA A 188 14.74 -4.39 41.80
C ALA A 188 15.11 -5.89 41.79
N ALA A 189 14.71 -6.63 42.82
CA ALA A 189 14.94 -8.07 42.91
C ALA A 189 14.20 -8.88 41.82
N LEU A 190 12.94 -8.53 41.54
CA LEU A 190 12.16 -9.13 40.45
C LEU A 190 12.81 -8.90 39.09
N ASN A 191 13.30 -7.68 38.85
CA ASN A 191 13.93 -7.34 37.57
C ASN A 191 15.34 -7.91 37.41
N ALA A 192 16.11 -8.05 38.50
CA ALA A 192 17.41 -8.71 38.48
C ALA A 192 17.31 -10.20 38.13
N SER A 193 16.19 -10.83 38.49
CA SER A 193 15.93 -12.23 38.21
C SER A 193 15.66 -12.50 36.73
N LEU A 194 15.23 -11.51 35.93
CA LEU A 194 14.99 -11.69 34.50
C LEU A 194 16.23 -12.09 33.69
N ALA A 195 17.42 -11.76 34.18
CA ALA A 195 18.69 -12.08 33.52
C ALA A 195 19.33 -13.38 34.06
N ASP A 196 18.69 -14.07 35.00
CA ASP A 196 19.28 -15.26 35.62
C ASP A 196 19.17 -16.46 34.64
N PRO A 197 20.30 -16.97 34.11
CA PRO A 197 20.27 -18.09 33.15
C PRO A 197 19.90 -19.42 33.82
N ARG A 198 19.87 -19.46 35.16
CA ARG A 198 19.55 -20.67 35.92
C ARG A 198 18.03 -20.84 36.10
N LEU A 199 17.24 -19.76 36.02
CA LEU A 199 15.79 -19.78 36.23
C LEU A 199 15.04 -20.76 35.31
N PRO A 200 15.32 -20.81 33.99
CA PRO A 200 14.69 -21.79 33.10
C PRO A 200 15.00 -23.23 33.51
N GLY A 201 16.19 -23.47 34.05
CA GLY A 201 16.62 -24.78 34.57
C GLY A 201 15.96 -25.16 35.89
N MET A 202 15.79 -24.20 36.82
CA MET A 202 15.10 -24.43 38.11
C MET A 202 13.62 -24.76 37.93
N ALA A 203 12.98 -24.21 36.89
CA ALA A 203 11.60 -24.53 36.54
C ALA A 203 11.45 -25.90 35.85
N CYS A 204 12.56 -26.56 35.48
CA CYS A 204 12.56 -27.83 34.77
C CYS A 204 12.41 -28.98 35.77
N GLY A 205 11.23 -29.61 35.80
CA GLY A 205 10.90 -30.68 36.74
C GLY A 205 10.18 -30.24 38.02
N SER A 206 9.88 -28.95 38.17
CA SER A 206 9.23 -28.39 39.36
C SER A 206 7.70 -28.46 39.36
N GLY A 207 7.05 -28.92 38.29
CA GLY A 207 5.57 -28.98 38.20
C GLY A 207 4.87 -27.66 37.82
N LEU A 208 5.61 -26.55 37.69
CA LEU A 208 5.07 -25.19 37.49
C LEU A 208 4.28 -25.01 36.17
N GLU A 209 3.02 -24.58 36.25
CA GLU A 209 2.18 -24.30 35.07
C GLU A 209 2.45 -22.91 34.46
N ALA A 210 3.40 -22.81 33.51
CA ALA A 210 3.73 -21.56 32.79
C ALA A 210 3.11 -21.44 31.38
N ALA A 211 3.07 -20.21 30.82
CA ALA A 211 2.52 -19.94 29.49
C ALA A 211 3.25 -20.70 28.37
N ARG A 212 2.52 -21.27 27.40
CA ARG A 212 3.04 -22.22 26.40
C ARG A 212 4.21 -21.73 25.52
N HIS A 213 4.35 -20.43 25.32
CA HIS A 213 5.47 -19.85 24.57
C HIS A 213 6.75 -19.76 25.41
N VAL A 214 6.62 -19.75 26.73
CA VAL A 214 7.73 -19.78 27.70
C VAL A 214 8.32 -21.18 27.72
N THR A 215 7.48 -22.21 27.92
CA THR A 215 7.91 -23.62 27.97
C THR A 215 8.58 -24.09 26.68
N ARG A 216 8.13 -23.62 25.52
CA ARG A 216 8.71 -23.95 24.20
C ARG A 216 10.13 -23.43 23.97
N PHE A 217 10.50 -22.34 24.63
CA PHE A 217 11.83 -21.73 24.48
C PHE A 217 12.74 -21.99 25.68
N LEU A 218 12.31 -22.80 26.66
CA LEU A 218 13.13 -23.15 27.84
C LEU A 218 14.48 -23.73 27.45
N ASP A 219 14.54 -24.77 26.60
CA ASP A 219 15.82 -25.39 26.22
C ASP A 219 16.76 -24.44 25.48
N ARG A 220 16.20 -23.54 24.65
CA ARG A 220 16.98 -22.51 23.95
C ARG A 220 17.38 -21.36 24.85
N ALA A 221 16.63 -21.09 25.92
CA ALA A 221 16.91 -20.07 26.91
C ALA A 221 17.90 -20.57 27.98
N SER A 222 17.89 -21.87 28.30
CA SER A 222 18.82 -22.57 29.19
C SER A 222 20.19 -22.81 28.55
N ALA A 223 20.32 -22.63 27.24
CA ALA A 223 21.57 -22.79 26.53
C ALA A 223 22.61 -21.75 27.01
N LYS A 224 23.88 -22.15 27.09
CA LYS A 224 24.98 -21.30 27.60
C LYS A 224 25.16 -20.00 26.80
N ASP A 225 24.78 -20.00 25.52
CA ASP A 225 24.83 -18.86 24.59
C ASP A 225 23.43 -18.34 24.21
N ALA A 226 22.42 -18.58 25.05
CA ALA A 226 21.05 -18.17 24.80
C ALA A 226 20.93 -16.65 24.58
N ASP A 227 20.06 -16.26 23.65
CA ASP A 227 19.70 -14.85 23.44
C ASP A 227 19.18 -14.26 24.77
N PRO A 228 19.86 -13.24 25.35
CA PRO A 228 19.47 -12.65 26.62
C PRO A 228 18.04 -12.08 26.63
N ASP A 229 17.50 -11.71 25.47
CA ASP A 229 16.14 -11.17 25.35
C ASP A 229 15.09 -12.30 25.27
N LEU A 230 15.44 -13.42 24.63
CA LEU A 230 14.65 -14.66 24.73
C LEU A 230 14.62 -15.16 26.16
N LEU A 231 15.78 -15.18 26.82
CA LEU A 231 15.93 -15.56 28.22
C LEU A 231 15.09 -14.64 29.13
N ALA A 232 15.19 -13.32 28.96
CA ALA A 232 14.40 -12.38 29.76
C ALA A 232 12.88 -12.52 29.55
N ARG A 233 12.41 -12.80 28.32
CA ARG A 233 10.99 -13.06 28.03
C ARG A 233 10.49 -14.34 28.66
N VAL A 234 11.29 -15.40 28.57
CA VAL A 234 11.00 -16.69 29.19
C VAL A 234 10.97 -16.50 30.72
N ASN A 235 11.98 -15.85 31.29
CA ASN A 235 12.07 -15.57 32.72
C ASN A 235 10.94 -14.64 33.22
N ARG A 236 10.50 -13.67 32.43
CA ARG A 236 9.30 -12.89 32.77
C ARG A 236 8.08 -13.78 32.86
N GLY A 237 7.85 -14.61 31.85
CA GLY A 237 6.67 -15.46 31.81
C GLY A 237 6.67 -16.51 32.93
N LEU A 238 7.85 -16.94 33.37
CA LEU A 238 8.01 -17.77 34.58
C LEU A 238 7.65 -16.98 35.85
N LEU A 239 8.18 -15.77 36.02
CA LEU A 239 7.90 -14.93 37.18
C LEU A 239 6.43 -14.45 37.24
N GLU A 240 5.78 -14.22 36.10
CA GLU A 240 4.33 -13.95 36.02
C GLU A 240 3.51 -15.17 36.47
N ALA A 241 3.99 -16.39 36.20
CA ALA A 241 3.34 -17.63 36.64
C ALA A 241 3.51 -17.89 38.14
N CYS A 242 4.67 -17.54 38.71
CA CYS A 242 4.93 -17.68 40.15
C CYS A 242 4.24 -16.61 41.02
N LEU A 243 3.74 -15.50 40.44
CA LEU A 243 3.18 -14.35 41.17
C LEU A 243 1.74 -14.01 40.75
N PRO A 244 0.80 -14.96 40.84
CA PRO A 244 -0.56 -14.77 40.32
C PRO A 244 -1.34 -13.72 41.11
N GLY A 245 -1.91 -12.73 40.40
CA GLY A 245 -2.73 -11.67 40.99
C GLY A 245 -1.96 -10.65 41.83
N ALA A 246 -0.65 -10.84 42.01
CA ALA A 246 0.27 -9.84 42.53
C ALA A 246 0.83 -8.96 41.39
N VAL A 247 0.95 -9.51 40.17
CA VAL A 247 1.45 -8.78 39.00
C VAL A 247 0.53 -8.95 37.78
N ALA A 248 0.26 -7.87 37.04
CA ALA A 248 -0.47 -7.78 35.78
C ALA A 248 0.24 -8.49 34.62
N ALA A 249 -0.57 -9.19 33.83
CA ALA A 249 -0.12 -9.93 32.65
C ALA A 249 0.28 -9.03 31.47
N ARG A 250 1.29 -9.51 30.74
CA ARG A 250 1.76 -9.04 29.43
C ARG A 250 0.60 -8.87 28.41
N LYS A 251 0.17 -7.65 28.00
CA LYS A 251 -0.99 -7.41 27.06
C LYS A 251 -0.74 -7.72 25.56
N PRO A 252 -1.33 -8.77 24.94
CA PRO A 252 -1.26 -9.21 23.52
C PRO A 252 -2.65 -9.07 22.86
N ALA A 253 -3.00 -9.67 21.72
CA ALA A 253 -2.32 -9.87 20.45
C ALA A 253 -3.34 -9.34 19.42
N VAL A 254 -2.99 -8.31 18.65
CA VAL A 254 -3.96 -7.50 17.88
C VAL A 254 -4.81 -8.31 16.87
N LEU A 255 -4.36 -9.52 16.51
CA LEU A 255 -5.12 -10.44 15.67
C LEU A 255 -6.48 -10.86 16.24
N GLU A 256 -6.61 -10.96 17.56
CA GLU A 256 -7.86 -11.38 18.20
C GLU A 256 -8.99 -10.36 18.01
N HIS A 257 -8.63 -9.10 17.79
CA HIS A 257 -9.56 -8.02 17.50
C HIS A 257 -9.99 -7.98 16.03
N VAL A 258 -9.44 -8.85 15.18
CA VAL A 258 -9.80 -8.92 13.77
C VAL A 258 -10.96 -9.90 13.57
N PRO A 259 -12.06 -9.47 12.93
CA PRO A 259 -13.15 -10.36 12.56
C PRO A 259 -12.64 -11.52 11.73
N THR A 260 -13.10 -12.72 12.06
CA THR A 260 -12.62 -13.99 11.48
C THR A 260 -12.87 -14.13 9.98
N ALA A 261 -13.70 -13.27 9.37
CA ALA A 261 -13.87 -13.21 7.92
C ALA A 261 -12.76 -12.41 7.20
N MET A 262 -12.03 -11.53 7.90
CA MET A 262 -11.05 -10.63 7.28
C MET A 262 -9.66 -11.25 7.10
N LEU A 263 -9.35 -12.36 7.75
CA LEU A 263 -8.07 -13.09 7.61
C LEU A 263 -8.33 -14.52 7.12
N ALA A 264 -7.32 -15.13 6.49
CA ALA A 264 -7.37 -16.53 6.12
C ALA A 264 -7.31 -17.42 7.37
N ASP A 265 -7.91 -18.60 7.31
CA ASP A 265 -7.96 -19.52 8.46
C ASP A 265 -6.89 -20.62 8.35
N PRO A 266 -5.74 -20.47 9.02
CA PRO A 266 -4.69 -21.48 8.99
C PRO A 266 -5.02 -22.73 9.82
N SER A 267 -6.09 -22.74 10.61
CA SER A 267 -6.43 -23.90 11.47
C SER A 267 -7.06 -25.05 10.69
N CYS A 268 -7.57 -24.79 9.48
CA CYS A 268 -8.22 -25.77 8.62
C CYS A 268 -7.27 -26.85 8.06
N SER A 269 -5.94 -26.61 8.05
CA SER A 269 -4.92 -27.57 7.60
C SER A 269 -3.55 -27.19 8.17
N GLU A 270 -2.76 -28.17 8.58
CA GLU A 270 -1.37 -27.94 9.04
C GLU A 270 -0.50 -27.28 7.97
N THR A 271 -0.76 -27.60 6.70
CA THR A 271 -0.06 -27.05 5.54
C THR A 271 -0.51 -25.63 5.18
N ALA A 272 -1.62 -25.12 5.73
CA ALA A 272 -2.20 -23.84 5.33
C ALA A 272 -1.24 -22.66 5.55
N LEU A 273 -0.63 -22.56 6.73
CA LEU A 273 0.32 -21.48 7.03
C LEU A 273 1.76 -21.88 6.66
N ALA A 274 2.19 -23.09 7.02
CA ALA A 274 3.56 -23.53 6.76
C ALA A 274 3.85 -23.62 5.26
N GLY A 275 2.94 -24.22 4.50
CA GLY A 275 3.03 -24.30 3.04
C GLY A 275 2.91 -22.95 2.35
N PHE A 276 2.10 -22.02 2.88
CA PHE A 276 2.03 -20.67 2.33
C PHE A 276 3.34 -19.91 2.53
N VAL A 277 3.97 -20.05 3.71
CA VAL A 277 5.20 -19.32 4.05
C VAL A 277 6.42 -19.91 3.31
N ASN A 278 6.58 -21.23 3.36
CA ASN A 278 7.78 -21.93 2.90
C ASN A 278 7.68 -22.54 1.50
N GLY A 279 6.46 -22.77 1.01
CA GLY A 279 6.20 -23.59 -0.18
C GLY A 279 5.92 -25.04 0.19
N LEU A 280 5.20 -25.73 -0.71
CA LEU A 280 4.85 -27.16 -0.62
C LEU A 280 5.61 -28.01 -1.64
N ALA A 281 6.26 -27.39 -2.63
CA ALA A 281 7.01 -28.13 -3.64
C ALA A 281 8.28 -28.76 -3.05
N GLU A 282 8.53 -30.03 -3.40
CA GLU A 282 9.74 -30.76 -3.05
C GLU A 282 10.64 -30.88 -4.30
N GLY A 283 11.81 -30.24 -4.27
CA GLY A 283 12.71 -30.18 -5.42
C GLY A 283 12.07 -29.49 -6.62
N ASP A 284 12.09 -30.16 -7.78
CA ASP A 284 11.50 -29.67 -9.04
C ASP A 284 10.07 -30.16 -9.28
N THR A 285 9.47 -30.87 -8.32
CA THR A 285 8.10 -31.37 -8.49
C THR A 285 7.07 -30.26 -8.29
N ALA A 286 6.17 -30.11 -9.28
CA ALA A 286 5.05 -29.18 -9.18
C ALA A 286 3.96 -29.76 -8.28
N ILE A 287 3.40 -28.94 -7.39
CA ILE A 287 2.23 -29.33 -6.60
C ILE A 287 1.00 -29.41 -7.50
N SER A 288 0.03 -30.24 -7.11
CA SER A 288 -1.29 -30.24 -7.73
C SER A 288 -2.09 -29.03 -7.26
N ILE A 289 -3.00 -28.55 -8.11
CA ILE A 289 -3.97 -27.50 -7.73
C ILE A 289 -4.84 -27.93 -6.53
N ARG A 290 -4.98 -29.25 -6.30
CA ARG A 290 -5.73 -29.81 -5.17
C ARG A 290 -4.97 -29.73 -3.84
N ASP A 291 -3.65 -29.57 -3.88
CA ASP A 291 -2.80 -29.51 -2.68
C ASP A 291 -2.89 -28.14 -2.00
N VAL A 292 -3.35 -27.12 -2.73
CA VAL A 292 -3.67 -25.81 -2.17
C VAL A 292 -4.84 -25.96 -1.18
N PRO A 293 -4.70 -25.51 0.08
CA PRO A 293 -5.73 -25.66 1.10
C PRO A 293 -6.85 -24.62 0.94
N TRP A 294 -7.68 -24.79 -0.10
CA TRP A 294 -8.76 -23.86 -0.47
C TRP A 294 -9.75 -23.54 0.66
N ARG A 295 -9.96 -24.48 1.59
CA ARG A 295 -10.83 -24.27 2.77
C ARG A 295 -10.33 -23.12 3.67
N ALA A 296 -9.01 -22.97 3.83
CA ALA A 296 -8.40 -21.88 4.60
C ALA A 296 -8.75 -20.49 4.03
N TRP A 297 -9.03 -20.41 2.73
CA TRP A 297 -9.29 -19.16 2.03
C TRP A 297 -10.77 -18.88 1.77
N THR A 298 -11.63 -19.90 1.81
CA THR A 298 -13.02 -19.79 1.34
C THR A 298 -13.78 -18.69 2.10
N ARG A 299 -13.74 -18.71 3.44
CA ARG A 299 -14.43 -17.72 4.27
C ARG A 299 -13.96 -16.30 4.01
N THR A 300 -12.63 -16.11 3.90
CA THR A 300 -12.07 -14.77 3.71
C THR A 300 -12.32 -14.24 2.29
N MET A 301 -12.30 -15.12 1.28
CA MET A 301 -12.63 -14.75 -0.09
C MET A 301 -14.10 -14.38 -0.27
N LEU A 302 -15.02 -15.07 0.42
CA LEU A 302 -16.44 -14.74 0.43
C LEU A 302 -16.73 -13.35 1.03
N PHE A 303 -15.83 -12.81 1.85
CA PHE A 303 -15.92 -11.45 2.35
C PHE A 303 -15.23 -10.44 1.40
N TRP A 304 -13.97 -10.67 1.05
CA TRP A 304 -13.17 -9.69 0.31
C TRP A 304 -13.57 -9.56 -1.16
N VAL A 305 -13.91 -10.65 -1.86
CA VAL A 305 -14.23 -10.59 -3.30
C VAL A 305 -15.49 -9.74 -3.54
N PRO A 306 -16.62 -9.93 -2.83
CA PRO A 306 -17.77 -9.04 -2.95
C PRO A 306 -17.46 -7.59 -2.62
N LEU A 307 -16.62 -7.33 -1.61
CA LEU A 307 -16.21 -5.98 -1.22
C LEU A 307 -15.39 -5.28 -2.33
N ILE A 308 -14.44 -5.99 -2.94
CA ILE A 308 -13.62 -5.50 -4.07
C ILE A 308 -14.52 -5.23 -5.29
N VAL A 309 -15.38 -6.18 -5.64
CA VAL A 309 -16.32 -6.07 -6.77
C VAL A 309 -17.27 -4.88 -6.59
N THR A 310 -17.77 -4.67 -5.36
CA THR A 310 -18.62 -3.52 -5.01
C THR A 310 -17.85 -2.20 -5.15
N SER A 311 -16.61 -2.16 -4.67
CA SER A 311 -15.73 -0.97 -4.79
C SER A 311 -15.48 -0.60 -6.26
N VAL A 312 -15.23 -1.59 -7.11
CA VAL A 312 -15.01 -1.38 -8.55
C VAL A 312 -16.28 -0.92 -9.26
N ALA A 313 -17.45 -1.45 -8.91
CA ALA A 313 -18.73 -0.94 -9.42
C ALA A 313 -18.92 0.55 -9.08
N MET A 314 -18.56 0.94 -7.85
CA MET A 314 -18.59 2.34 -7.43
C MET A 314 -17.63 3.21 -8.27
N PHE A 315 -16.40 2.75 -8.50
CA PHE A 315 -15.42 3.48 -9.29
C PHE A 315 -15.81 3.62 -10.77
N ILE A 316 -16.37 2.57 -11.38
CA ILE A 316 -16.89 2.62 -12.75
C ILE A 316 -18.06 3.61 -12.83
N GLY A 317 -18.98 3.56 -11.86
CA GLY A 317 -20.10 4.50 -11.78
C GLY A 317 -19.65 5.96 -11.68
N LEU A 318 -18.71 6.24 -10.76
CA LEU A 318 -18.11 7.57 -10.61
C LEU A 318 -17.36 8.01 -11.88
N ALA A 319 -16.60 7.12 -12.50
CA ALA A 319 -15.86 7.42 -13.73
C ALA A 319 -16.82 7.80 -14.88
N LEU A 320 -17.97 7.13 -15.01
CA LEU A 320 -19.00 7.49 -16.00
C LEU A 320 -19.62 8.87 -15.75
N VAL A 321 -19.85 9.23 -14.48
CA VAL A 321 -20.35 10.56 -14.10
C VAL A 321 -19.34 11.63 -14.47
N LEU A 322 -18.09 11.46 -14.05
CA LEU A 322 -17.01 12.44 -14.21
C LEU A 322 -16.51 12.56 -15.65
N HIS A 323 -16.65 11.49 -16.46
CA HIS A 323 -16.08 11.42 -17.81
C HIS A 323 -16.49 12.61 -18.68
N ARG A 324 -17.79 12.93 -18.75
CA ARG A 324 -18.27 14.03 -19.64
C ARG A 324 -17.77 15.40 -19.18
N GLN A 325 -17.78 15.64 -17.87
CA GLN A 325 -17.26 16.88 -17.30
C GLN A 325 -15.79 17.06 -17.67
N TRP A 326 -14.97 16.03 -17.46
CA TRP A 326 -13.54 16.10 -17.74
C TRP A 326 -13.20 16.10 -19.24
N ALA A 327 -13.87 15.26 -20.02
CA ALA A 327 -13.55 15.07 -21.44
C ALA A 327 -14.08 16.19 -22.34
N VAL A 328 -15.24 16.76 -22.02
CA VAL A 328 -15.97 17.71 -22.88
C VAL A 328 -15.97 19.12 -22.32
N HIS A 329 -16.38 19.31 -21.06
CA HIS A 329 -16.48 20.65 -20.48
C HIS A 329 -15.10 21.22 -20.11
N GLU A 330 -14.24 20.40 -19.50
CA GLU A 330 -12.89 20.81 -19.08
C GLU A 330 -11.80 20.44 -20.09
N ARG A 331 -12.13 19.67 -21.13
CA ARG A 331 -11.25 19.29 -22.25
C ARG A 331 -9.87 18.78 -21.79
N LEU A 332 -9.85 17.92 -20.77
CA LEU A 332 -8.61 17.32 -20.28
C LEU A 332 -7.87 16.57 -21.40
N ARG A 333 -6.54 16.58 -21.29
CA ARG A 333 -5.63 16.15 -22.36
C ARG A 333 -5.47 14.64 -22.45
N TYR A 334 -5.45 13.93 -21.33
CA TYR A 334 -5.17 12.49 -21.23
C TYR A 334 -3.88 12.08 -21.99
N PRO A 335 -2.69 12.55 -21.58
CA PRO A 335 -1.45 12.33 -22.34
C PRO A 335 -1.14 10.86 -22.66
N THR A 336 -1.39 9.94 -21.72
CA THR A 336 -1.18 8.48 -21.91
C THR A 336 -2.12 7.91 -22.99
N VAL A 337 -3.36 8.39 -23.05
CA VAL A 337 -4.34 8.00 -24.07
C VAL A 337 -4.01 8.61 -25.43
N GLU A 338 -3.50 9.84 -25.45
CA GLU A 338 -3.03 10.48 -26.69
C GLU A 338 -1.84 9.71 -27.30
N PHE A 339 -0.95 9.16 -26.48
CA PHE A 339 0.10 8.25 -26.93
C PHE A 339 -0.49 7.02 -27.65
N ALA A 340 -1.39 6.26 -26.99
CA ALA A 340 -2.02 5.09 -27.63
C ALA A 340 -2.79 5.46 -28.91
N ARG A 341 -3.53 6.57 -28.89
CA ARG A 341 -4.29 7.05 -30.05
C ARG A 341 -3.37 7.39 -31.23
N ALA A 342 -2.18 7.94 -30.98
CA ALA A 342 -1.24 8.25 -32.06
C ALA A 342 -0.77 7.00 -32.80
N LEU A 343 -0.80 5.84 -32.15
CA LEU A 343 -0.42 4.56 -32.74
C LEU A 343 -1.57 3.89 -33.49
N PHE A 344 -2.84 4.16 -33.13
CA PHE A 344 -4.00 3.50 -33.73
C PHE A 344 -4.06 3.65 -35.26
N PRO A 345 -4.54 2.62 -35.98
CA PRO A 345 -4.65 2.66 -37.43
C PRO A 345 -5.64 3.72 -37.89
N GLY A 346 -5.47 4.17 -39.14
CA GLY A 346 -6.42 5.06 -39.82
C GLY A 346 -7.80 4.42 -39.99
N GLN A 347 -8.80 5.22 -40.39
CA GLN A 347 -10.17 4.72 -40.57
C GLN A 347 -10.25 3.61 -41.64
N ASP A 348 -9.37 3.63 -42.63
CA ASP A 348 -9.29 2.64 -43.71
C ASP A 348 -8.46 1.39 -43.33
N GLY A 349 -8.11 1.23 -42.05
CA GLY A 349 -7.31 0.09 -41.55
C GLY A 349 -5.82 0.17 -41.87
N THR A 350 -5.37 1.25 -42.53
CA THR A 350 -3.95 1.48 -42.82
C THR A 350 -3.15 1.73 -41.55
N VAL A 351 -1.88 1.27 -41.54
CA VAL A 351 -0.90 1.56 -40.48
C VAL A 351 -0.86 3.07 -40.19
N SER A 352 -0.76 3.44 -38.91
CA SER A 352 -0.73 4.85 -38.49
C SER A 352 0.37 5.63 -39.20
N VAL A 353 0.06 6.89 -39.53
CA VAL A 353 1.00 7.83 -40.17
C VAL A 353 2.25 8.05 -39.30
N VAL A 354 2.14 7.93 -37.97
CA VAL A 354 3.29 8.12 -37.08
C VAL A 354 4.42 7.13 -37.33
N PHE A 355 4.10 5.90 -37.75
CA PHE A 355 5.09 4.87 -38.06
C PHE A 355 5.80 5.12 -39.41
N ARG A 356 5.32 6.05 -40.23
CA ARG A 356 5.97 6.46 -41.48
C ARG A 356 6.95 7.61 -41.27
N ASP A 357 6.91 8.27 -40.11
CA ASP A 357 7.78 9.40 -39.79
C ASP A 357 9.17 8.92 -39.35
N ARG A 358 10.23 9.48 -39.93
CA ARG A 358 11.62 9.14 -39.59
C ARG A 358 11.97 9.56 -38.16
N LEU A 359 11.43 10.67 -37.67
CA LEU A 359 11.71 11.17 -36.33
C LEU A 359 11.16 10.23 -35.26
N PHE A 360 10.02 9.58 -35.50
CA PHE A 360 9.50 8.53 -34.63
C PHE A 360 10.51 7.40 -34.45
N TRP A 361 11.05 6.87 -35.56
CA TRP A 361 12.02 5.77 -35.50
C TRP A 361 13.35 6.19 -34.88
N ILE A 362 13.82 7.41 -35.13
CA ILE A 362 15.03 7.92 -34.47
C ILE A 362 14.83 7.94 -32.95
N GLY A 363 13.73 8.49 -32.46
CA GLY A 363 13.43 8.52 -31.02
C GLY A 363 13.26 7.11 -30.42
N ALA A 364 12.53 6.24 -31.11
CA ALA A 364 12.28 4.88 -30.67
C ALA A 364 13.56 4.04 -30.61
N MET A 365 14.36 4.05 -31.69
CA MET A 365 15.57 3.25 -31.77
C MET A 365 16.68 3.80 -30.87
N ALA A 366 16.79 5.12 -30.69
CA ALA A 366 17.79 5.69 -29.79
C ALA A 366 17.60 5.18 -28.35
N VAL A 367 16.37 5.23 -27.84
CA VAL A 367 16.06 4.76 -26.48
C VAL A 367 16.08 3.24 -26.40
N PHE A 368 15.51 2.55 -27.39
CA PHE A 368 15.51 1.08 -27.43
C PHE A 368 16.93 0.51 -27.43
N LEU A 369 17.82 0.99 -28.30
CA LEU A 369 19.20 0.51 -28.40
C LEU A 369 20.01 0.85 -27.15
N LEU A 370 19.81 2.02 -26.55
CA LEU A 370 20.39 2.36 -25.26
C LEU A 370 20.00 1.32 -24.19
N HIS A 371 18.72 0.94 -24.16
CA HIS A 371 18.27 -0.10 -23.25
C HIS A 371 18.86 -1.47 -23.56
N MET A 372 18.88 -1.88 -24.83
CA MET A 372 19.44 -3.17 -25.19
C MET A 372 20.93 -3.25 -24.87
N ASN A 373 21.69 -2.17 -25.06
CA ASN A 373 23.09 -2.08 -24.63
C ASN A 373 23.22 -2.24 -23.10
N ASN A 374 22.43 -1.50 -22.33
CA ASN A 374 22.46 -1.57 -20.87
C ASN A 374 22.01 -2.94 -20.34
N TYR A 375 21.12 -3.62 -21.07
CA TYR A 375 20.72 -4.99 -20.75
C TYR A 375 21.84 -5.97 -21.06
N ALA A 376 22.44 -5.89 -22.25
CA ALA A 376 23.59 -6.69 -22.62
C ALA A 376 24.75 -6.53 -21.63
N ALA A 377 24.98 -5.32 -21.11
CA ALA A 377 25.98 -5.06 -20.06
C ALA A 377 25.69 -5.76 -18.72
N ARG A 378 24.45 -6.20 -18.46
CA ARG A 378 24.15 -7.05 -17.29
C ARG A 378 24.56 -8.50 -17.50
N TRP A 379 24.53 -8.98 -18.73
CA TRP A 379 24.94 -10.34 -19.10
C TRP A 379 26.44 -10.44 -19.33
N TRP A 380 27.03 -9.42 -19.96
CA TRP A 380 28.44 -9.37 -20.34
C TRP A 380 29.13 -8.11 -19.83
N PRO A 381 29.27 -7.94 -18.50
CA PRO A 381 29.83 -6.73 -17.90
C PRO A 381 31.30 -6.46 -18.27
N HIS A 382 32.03 -7.47 -18.72
CA HIS A 382 33.42 -7.35 -19.16
C HIS A 382 33.58 -6.90 -20.61
N ILE A 383 32.53 -7.01 -21.42
CA ILE A 383 32.56 -6.75 -22.87
C ILE A 383 31.81 -5.45 -23.19
N MET A 384 30.68 -5.24 -22.54
CA MET A 384 29.76 -4.14 -22.82
C MET A 384 29.94 -3.00 -21.84
N ILE A 385 29.88 -1.77 -22.33
CA ILE A 385 29.97 -0.55 -21.51
C ILE A 385 28.54 -0.03 -21.26
N PRO A 386 28.06 0.01 -20.00
CA PRO A 386 26.74 0.54 -19.70
C PRO A 386 26.71 2.07 -19.89
N ILE A 387 25.66 2.56 -20.55
CA ILE A 387 25.37 3.99 -20.70
C ILE A 387 24.72 4.48 -19.41
N ALA A 388 25.34 5.45 -18.75
CA ALA A 388 24.85 6.01 -17.49
C ALA A 388 23.51 6.74 -17.69
N THR A 389 22.46 6.24 -17.03
CA THR A 389 21.13 6.89 -16.96
C THR A 389 20.81 7.40 -15.57
N GLN A 390 21.73 7.24 -14.62
CA GLN A 390 21.62 7.70 -13.24
C GLN A 390 22.85 8.54 -12.89
N PHE A 391 22.62 9.69 -12.26
CA PHE A 391 23.67 10.64 -11.89
C PHE A 391 23.69 10.77 -10.37
N ASP A 392 24.89 10.84 -9.77
CA ASP A 392 25.05 10.94 -8.31
C ASP A 392 25.45 12.36 -7.90
N PHE A 393 24.49 13.10 -7.37
CA PHE A 393 24.64 14.45 -6.83
C PHE A 393 24.54 14.47 -5.29
N ARG A 394 24.65 13.31 -4.62
CA ARG A 394 24.62 13.26 -3.15
C ARG A 394 25.69 14.12 -2.47
N PRO A 395 26.89 14.35 -3.03
CA PRO A 395 27.84 15.31 -2.46
C PRO A 395 27.27 16.74 -2.31
N LEU A 396 26.27 17.14 -3.11
CA LEU A 396 25.61 18.44 -2.95
C LEU A 396 24.81 18.56 -1.64
N LEU A 397 24.51 17.44 -0.96
CA LEU A 397 23.83 17.47 0.34
C LEU A 397 24.68 18.09 1.46
N ASP A 398 26.00 18.21 1.26
CA ASP A 398 26.89 18.92 2.18
C ASP A 398 26.73 20.45 2.06
N LEU A 399 26.38 20.94 0.87
CA LEU A 399 26.09 22.36 0.63
C LEU A 399 24.68 22.76 1.03
N VAL A 400 23.75 21.79 1.12
CA VAL A 400 22.32 22.04 1.40
C VAL A 400 21.81 21.13 2.53
N PRO A 401 22.34 21.27 3.76
CA PRO A 401 22.11 20.32 4.86
C PRO A 401 20.65 20.24 5.31
N VAL A 402 19.83 21.25 4.99
CA VAL A 402 18.37 21.28 5.27
C VAL A 402 17.65 20.03 4.72
N TYR A 403 18.12 19.47 3.60
CA TYR A 403 17.54 18.25 3.04
C TYR A 403 17.82 17.01 3.88
N ARG A 404 18.92 16.97 4.66
CA ARG A 404 19.26 15.83 5.52
C ARG A 404 18.25 15.67 6.66
N VAL A 405 17.69 16.78 7.14
CA VAL A 405 16.69 16.80 8.22
C VAL A 405 15.24 16.90 7.73
N SER A 406 15.03 17.20 6.44
CA SER A 406 13.70 17.37 5.84
C SER A 406 12.79 16.14 5.86
N GLY A 407 13.36 14.95 6.05
CA GLY A 407 12.62 13.68 6.02
C GLY A 407 12.13 13.27 4.62
N VAL A 408 12.46 14.00 3.56
CA VAL A 408 12.17 13.59 2.18
C VAL A 408 13.14 12.51 1.71
N HIS A 409 12.76 11.80 0.65
CA HIS A 409 13.60 10.75 0.08
C HIS A 409 14.77 11.35 -0.74
N THR A 410 15.82 11.79 -0.03
CA THR A 410 17.00 12.48 -0.61
C THR A 410 17.74 11.64 -1.65
N TYR A 411 17.74 10.31 -1.52
CA TYR A 411 18.30 9.42 -2.53
C TYR A 411 17.63 9.59 -3.90
N GLY A 412 16.30 9.71 -3.95
CA GLY A 412 15.58 9.94 -5.21
C GLY A 412 15.89 11.30 -5.83
N LEU A 413 15.99 12.34 -4.99
CA LEU A 413 16.22 13.72 -5.43
C LEU A 413 17.64 14.03 -5.90
N PHE A 414 18.63 13.52 -5.17
CA PHE A 414 20.05 13.79 -5.38
C PHE A 414 20.78 12.63 -6.04
N LYS A 415 20.09 11.55 -6.42
CA LYS A 415 20.61 10.51 -7.31
C LYS A 415 19.66 10.27 -8.48
N PRO A 416 19.33 11.32 -9.27
CA PRO A 416 18.26 11.28 -10.26
C PRO A 416 18.53 10.25 -11.35
N MET A 417 17.46 9.63 -11.81
CA MET A 417 17.44 8.71 -12.94
C MET A 417 16.62 9.31 -14.08
N VAL A 418 17.09 9.12 -15.31
CA VAL A 418 16.37 9.53 -16.52
C VAL A 418 15.36 8.44 -16.89
N TYR A 419 14.08 8.76 -16.74
CA TYR A 419 12.96 7.95 -17.21
C TYR A 419 12.48 8.50 -18.55
N PHE A 420 12.88 7.86 -19.65
CA PHE A 420 12.60 8.36 -21.01
C PHE A 420 11.11 8.51 -21.29
N SER A 421 10.26 7.58 -20.81
CA SER A 421 8.79 7.72 -20.90
C SER A 421 8.27 8.96 -20.18
N VAL A 422 8.85 9.33 -19.03
CA VAL A 422 8.47 10.57 -18.31
C VAL A 422 8.87 11.78 -19.13
N VAL A 423 10.11 11.82 -19.64
CA VAL A 423 10.60 12.91 -20.50
C VAL A 423 9.70 13.08 -21.73
N GLY A 424 9.38 11.99 -22.42
CA GLY A 424 8.53 11.98 -23.60
C GLY A 424 7.09 12.41 -23.32
N ILE A 425 6.48 11.92 -22.24
CA ILE A 425 5.11 12.32 -21.87
C ILE A 425 5.06 13.79 -21.49
N THR A 426 6.06 14.29 -20.75
CA THR A 426 6.15 15.69 -20.31
C THR A 426 6.06 16.69 -21.46
N TYR A 427 6.52 16.31 -22.65
CA TYR A 427 6.40 17.13 -23.86
C TYR A 427 4.94 17.50 -24.21
N PHE A 428 3.98 16.65 -23.83
CA PHE A 428 2.54 16.85 -24.06
C PHE A 428 1.83 17.59 -22.91
N LEU A 429 2.49 17.79 -21.77
CA LEU A 429 1.92 18.46 -20.59
C LEU A 429 1.85 19.98 -20.78
N ALA A 430 1.06 20.65 -19.95
CA ALA A 430 1.13 22.11 -19.87
C ALA A 430 2.47 22.49 -19.20
N SER A 431 3.15 23.52 -19.71
CA SER A 431 4.51 23.85 -19.26
C SER A 431 4.55 24.26 -17.78
N ASP A 432 3.52 24.97 -17.31
CA ASP A 432 3.28 25.31 -15.90
C ASP A 432 3.16 24.05 -15.03
N ALA A 433 2.32 23.10 -15.45
CA ALA A 433 2.09 21.85 -14.74
C ALA A 433 3.36 20.98 -14.68
N ALA A 434 4.06 20.81 -15.80
CA ALA A 434 5.31 20.04 -15.87
C ALA A 434 6.39 20.62 -14.95
N PHE A 435 6.59 21.95 -15.00
CA PHE A 435 7.54 22.64 -14.13
C PHE A 435 7.16 22.47 -12.65
N SER A 436 5.90 22.74 -12.31
CA SER A 436 5.39 22.68 -10.93
C SER A 436 5.56 21.29 -10.31
N LEU A 437 5.30 20.22 -11.08
CA LEU A 437 5.50 18.85 -10.63
C LEU A 437 7.00 18.49 -10.47
N GLY A 438 7.84 19.01 -11.35
CA GLY A 438 9.29 18.81 -11.29
C GLY A 438 9.92 19.47 -10.06
N ILE A 439 9.49 20.68 -9.69
CA ILE A 439 10.06 21.40 -8.53
C ILE A 439 9.41 21.02 -7.19
N ALA A 440 8.20 20.46 -7.20
CA ALA A 440 7.42 20.17 -5.99
C ALA A 440 8.21 19.45 -4.88
N PRO A 441 8.93 18.34 -5.14
CA PRO A 441 9.62 17.62 -4.07
C PRO A 441 10.86 18.38 -3.54
N TYR A 442 11.49 19.22 -4.37
CA TYR A 442 12.59 20.09 -3.93
C TYR A 442 12.07 21.19 -2.98
N VAL A 443 11.04 21.92 -3.41
CA VAL A 443 10.43 22.99 -2.59
C VAL A 443 9.89 22.43 -1.28
N TYR A 444 9.21 21.28 -1.32
CA TYR A 444 8.71 20.62 -0.12
C TYR A 444 9.85 20.16 0.81
N GLY A 445 10.94 19.63 0.25
CA GLY A 445 12.11 19.25 1.04
C GLY A 445 12.75 20.42 1.78
N ILE A 446 12.85 21.58 1.14
CA ILE A 446 13.31 22.81 1.82
C ILE A 446 12.34 23.20 2.94
N ALA A 447 11.05 23.29 2.65
CA ALA A 447 10.04 23.70 3.63
C ALA A 447 10.01 22.77 4.86
N MET A 448 10.04 21.46 4.64
CA MET A 448 10.03 20.49 5.74
C MET A 448 11.37 20.42 6.47
N GLY A 449 12.49 20.67 5.79
CA GLY A 449 13.79 20.76 6.44
C GLY A 449 13.90 21.97 7.35
N ILE A 450 13.37 23.13 6.93
CA ILE A 450 13.26 24.32 7.79
C ILE A 450 12.35 24.01 9.00
N ALA A 451 11.18 23.41 8.77
CA ALA A 451 10.29 23.02 9.87
C ALA A 451 10.98 22.07 10.87
N ALA A 452 11.77 21.11 10.36
CA ALA A 452 12.53 20.18 11.19
C ALA A 452 13.64 20.89 12.00
N THR A 453 14.30 21.93 11.46
CA THR A 453 15.28 22.72 12.23
C THR A 453 14.66 23.48 13.40
N TYR A 454 13.36 23.79 13.33
CA TYR A 454 12.59 24.36 14.45
C TYR A 454 11.95 23.30 15.35
N GLY A 455 12.32 22.02 15.23
CA GLY A 455 11.86 20.93 16.08
C GLY A 455 10.48 20.36 15.71
N VAL A 456 9.90 20.73 14.56
CA VAL A 456 8.63 20.14 14.10
C VAL A 456 8.89 18.72 13.60
N ASN A 457 8.28 17.73 14.26
CA ASN A 457 8.36 16.35 13.77
C ASN A 457 7.45 16.16 12.55
N VAL A 458 8.07 16.13 11.37
CA VAL A 458 7.37 16.04 10.09
C VAL A 458 7.05 14.59 9.70
N ARG A 459 7.86 13.62 10.15
CA ARG A 459 7.85 12.24 9.66
C ARG A 459 7.07 11.32 10.60
N GLY A 460 6.27 10.42 10.03
CA GLY A 460 5.69 9.33 10.79
C GLY A 460 5.70 8.00 10.04
N PRO A 461 5.49 6.88 10.75
CA PRO A 461 5.34 5.57 10.14
C PRO A 461 4.12 5.49 9.21
N PHE A 462 4.14 4.52 8.29
CA PHE A 462 2.96 4.20 7.47
C PHE A 462 1.75 3.84 8.34
N MET A 463 0.56 4.20 7.87
CA MET A 463 -0.72 3.99 8.57
C MET A 463 -0.79 4.57 10.00
N ARG A 464 0.11 5.49 10.35
CA ARG A 464 0.06 6.30 11.57
C ARG A 464 -0.05 7.79 11.23
N PRO A 465 -0.65 8.60 12.11
CA PRO A 465 -0.78 10.04 11.89
C PRO A 465 0.60 10.70 11.82
N SER A 466 0.76 11.63 10.88
CA SER A 466 1.94 12.49 10.75
C SER A 466 1.58 13.80 10.05
N ALA A 467 2.36 14.86 10.29
CA ALA A 467 2.20 16.12 9.59
C ALA A 467 2.38 15.95 8.08
N CYS A 468 3.36 15.14 7.65
CA CYS A 468 3.58 14.83 6.24
C CYS A 468 2.37 14.15 5.59
N ALA A 469 1.82 13.08 6.18
CA ALA A 469 0.63 12.43 5.63
C ALA A 469 -0.58 13.39 5.60
N SER A 470 -0.67 14.27 6.60
CA SER A 470 -1.74 15.28 6.68
C SER A 470 -1.60 16.36 5.60
N ASN A 471 -0.37 16.72 5.20
CA ASN A 471 -0.11 17.59 4.05
C ASN A 471 -0.71 17.01 2.75
N TYR A 472 -0.56 15.70 2.52
CA TYR A 472 -1.21 15.08 1.36
C TYR A 472 -2.74 15.07 1.51
N ALA A 473 -3.24 14.72 2.70
CA ALA A 473 -4.68 14.68 2.94
C ALA A 473 -5.35 16.05 2.73
N GLY A 474 -4.74 17.13 3.22
CA GLY A 474 -5.21 18.50 3.04
C GLY A 474 -5.26 18.90 1.57
N ALA A 475 -4.18 18.64 0.83
CA ALA A 475 -4.12 18.92 -0.60
C ALA A 475 -5.17 18.13 -1.41
N TYR A 476 -5.35 16.83 -1.12
CA TYR A 476 -6.33 15.98 -1.81
C TYR A 476 -7.76 16.42 -1.50
N CYS A 477 -8.08 16.73 -0.24
CA CYS A 477 -9.41 17.21 0.14
C CYS A 477 -9.72 18.56 -0.52
N ALA A 478 -8.76 19.51 -0.52
CA ALA A 478 -8.93 20.79 -1.20
C ALA A 478 -9.15 20.60 -2.71
N MET A 479 -8.34 19.79 -3.37
CA MET A 479 -8.49 19.52 -4.80
C MET A 479 -9.83 18.85 -5.11
N PHE A 480 -10.28 17.91 -4.29
CA PHE A 480 -11.59 17.29 -4.46
C PHE A 480 -12.72 18.32 -4.40
N LEU A 481 -12.67 19.26 -3.44
CA LEU A 481 -13.67 20.34 -3.36
C LEU A 481 -13.61 21.29 -4.56
N VAL A 482 -12.41 21.60 -5.07
CA VAL A 482 -12.24 22.35 -6.33
C VAL A 482 -12.89 21.61 -7.49
N LEU A 483 -12.73 20.28 -7.59
CA LEU A 483 -13.37 19.45 -8.63
C LEU A 483 -14.89 19.43 -8.50
N VAL A 484 -15.42 19.30 -7.29
CA VAL A 484 -16.87 19.36 -7.03
C VAL A 484 -17.42 20.75 -7.41
N TYR A 485 -16.73 21.82 -7.01
CA TYR A 485 -17.15 23.18 -7.29
C TYR A 485 -17.15 23.52 -8.78
N THR A 486 -16.10 23.12 -9.51
CA THR A 486 -15.95 23.39 -10.96
C THR A 486 -17.00 22.67 -11.79
N GLY A 487 -17.40 21.45 -11.41
CA GLY A 487 -18.45 20.67 -12.11
C GLY A 487 -19.85 20.76 -11.50
N ARG A 488 -20.08 21.59 -10.47
CA ARG A 488 -21.29 21.57 -9.62
C ARG A 488 -22.61 21.56 -10.37
N HIS A 489 -22.75 22.37 -11.42
CA HIS A 489 -23.99 22.47 -12.20
C HIS A 489 -24.30 21.18 -12.93
N TYR A 490 -23.29 20.62 -13.62
CA TYR A 490 -23.42 19.36 -14.32
C TYR A 490 -23.66 18.19 -13.34
N TYR A 491 -22.89 18.10 -12.25
CA TYR A 491 -23.04 17.04 -11.27
C TYR A 491 -24.40 17.09 -10.56
N LEU A 492 -24.90 18.28 -10.24
CA LEU A 492 -26.22 18.46 -9.65
C LEU A 492 -27.32 18.02 -10.62
N ASN A 493 -27.19 18.32 -11.91
CA ASN A 493 -28.14 17.86 -12.93
C ASN A 493 -28.10 16.34 -13.12
N VAL A 494 -26.92 15.71 -13.06
CA VAL A 494 -26.81 14.24 -13.04
C VAL A 494 -27.49 13.66 -11.80
N LEU A 495 -27.27 14.24 -10.62
CA LEU A 495 -27.86 13.79 -9.37
C LEU A 495 -29.40 13.90 -9.39
N ARG A 496 -29.94 15.06 -9.78
CA ARG A 496 -31.38 15.28 -9.94
C ARG A 496 -32.01 14.23 -10.85
N ARG A 497 -31.45 14.03 -12.04
CA ARG A 497 -31.95 13.03 -12.99
C ARG A 497 -31.80 11.60 -12.49
N SER A 498 -30.78 11.31 -11.69
CA SER A 498 -30.59 10.00 -11.06
C SER A 498 -31.68 9.70 -10.04
N LEU A 499 -32.17 10.72 -9.33
CA LEU A 499 -33.29 10.68 -8.40
C LEU A 499 -34.67 10.81 -9.08
N GLY A 500 -34.73 10.84 -10.42
CA GLY A 500 -35.99 10.96 -11.17
C GLY A 500 -36.54 12.38 -11.29
N ILE A 501 -35.77 13.39 -10.87
CA ILE A 501 -36.13 14.80 -10.96
C ILE A 501 -35.74 15.32 -12.35
N GLY A 502 -36.66 16.03 -13.02
CA GLY A 502 -36.44 16.65 -14.32
C GLY A 502 -35.34 17.73 -14.29
N THR A 503 -34.63 17.88 -15.41
CA THR A 503 -33.58 18.90 -15.59
C THR A 503 -33.61 19.43 -17.01
N ASP A 504 -33.39 20.73 -17.20
CA ASP A 504 -33.37 21.36 -18.52
C ASP A 504 -32.13 20.92 -19.36
N ASP A 505 -31.02 20.60 -18.68
CA ASP A 505 -29.78 20.21 -19.33
C ASP A 505 -29.76 18.75 -19.81
N ALA A 506 -29.20 18.53 -21.01
CA ALA A 506 -29.04 17.22 -21.61
C ALA A 506 -27.96 16.36 -20.93
N VAL A 507 -28.35 15.57 -19.92
CA VAL A 507 -27.48 14.57 -19.27
C VAL A 507 -27.45 13.24 -20.03
N ALA A 508 -26.25 12.65 -20.15
CA ALA A 508 -26.09 11.36 -20.84
C ALA A 508 -26.68 10.20 -20.01
N PRO A 509 -27.42 9.24 -20.60
CA PRO A 509 -28.00 8.12 -19.86
C PRO A 509 -26.97 7.28 -19.10
N SER A 510 -25.77 7.11 -19.66
CA SER A 510 -24.68 6.38 -18.99
C SER A 510 -24.19 7.08 -17.71
N ALA A 511 -24.25 8.41 -17.65
CA ALA A 511 -23.90 9.15 -16.43
C ALA A 511 -24.97 8.99 -15.34
N VAL A 512 -26.25 8.96 -15.71
CA VAL A 512 -27.36 8.71 -14.77
C VAL A 512 -27.27 7.31 -14.18
N TRP A 513 -27.12 6.28 -15.03
CA TRP A 513 -26.92 4.91 -14.55
C TRP A 513 -25.61 4.75 -13.77
N GLY A 514 -24.54 5.44 -14.17
CA GLY A 514 -23.29 5.49 -13.43
C GLY A 514 -23.45 6.09 -12.03
N ALA A 515 -24.19 7.19 -11.90
CA ALA A 515 -24.48 7.79 -10.59
C ALA A 515 -25.32 6.88 -9.70
N ARG A 516 -26.37 6.22 -10.24
CA ARG A 516 -27.15 5.23 -9.50
C ARG A 516 -26.30 4.06 -9.02
N ALA A 517 -25.46 3.52 -9.90
CA ALA A 517 -24.54 2.44 -9.56
C ALA A 517 -23.53 2.89 -8.49
N ALA A 518 -22.98 4.11 -8.58
CA ALA A 518 -22.05 4.64 -7.58
C ALA A 518 -22.72 4.83 -6.21
N MET A 519 -23.93 5.38 -6.16
CA MET A 519 -24.69 5.54 -4.91
C MET A 519 -25.05 4.18 -4.29
N ALA A 520 -25.58 3.25 -5.09
CA ALA A 520 -25.94 1.92 -4.61
C ALA A 520 -24.73 1.13 -4.13
N ALA A 521 -23.62 1.15 -4.89
CA ALA A 521 -22.38 0.49 -4.50
C ALA A 521 -21.72 1.15 -3.28
N GLY A 522 -21.79 2.48 -3.15
CA GLY A 522 -21.30 3.18 -1.96
C GLY A 522 -22.08 2.78 -0.70
N LEU A 523 -23.41 2.73 -0.77
CA LEU A 523 -24.26 2.27 0.33
C LEU A 523 -24.01 0.80 0.68
N LEU A 524 -23.93 -0.07 -0.33
CA LEU A 524 -23.62 -1.49 -0.15
C LEU A 524 -22.24 -1.69 0.47
N LEU A 525 -21.24 -0.91 0.05
CA LEU A 525 -19.89 -0.97 0.62
C LEU A 525 -19.88 -0.53 2.08
N THR A 526 -20.58 0.55 2.43
CA THR A 526 -20.75 0.95 3.83
C THR A 526 -21.43 -0.16 4.64
N MET A 527 -22.50 -0.76 4.12
CA MET A 527 -23.19 -1.88 4.76
C MET A 527 -22.26 -3.09 4.97
N GLN A 528 -21.47 -3.47 3.97
CA GLN A 528 -20.49 -4.57 4.08
C GLN A 528 -19.45 -4.30 5.18
N LEU A 529 -18.98 -3.06 5.31
CA LEU A 529 -18.06 -2.67 6.37
C LEU A 529 -18.72 -2.70 7.75
N THR A 530 -19.99 -2.28 7.85
CA THR A 530 -20.70 -2.29 9.14
C THR A 530 -21.07 -3.68 9.61
N LEU A 531 -21.35 -4.61 8.69
CA LEU A 531 -21.58 -6.02 9.01
C LEU A 531 -20.36 -6.70 9.64
N VAL A 532 -19.16 -6.13 9.45
CA VAL A 532 -17.90 -6.65 10.00
C VAL A 532 -17.45 -5.88 11.25
N GLY A 533 -18.31 -4.98 11.77
CA GLY A 533 -18.11 -4.31 13.06
C GLY A 533 -17.64 -2.87 12.98
N LEU A 534 -17.55 -2.29 11.77
CA LEU A 534 -17.26 -0.86 11.63
C LEU A 534 -18.52 -0.04 11.90
N ASP A 535 -18.42 1.04 12.68
CA ASP A 535 -19.59 1.89 12.93
C ASP A 535 -20.01 2.64 11.65
N VAL A 536 -21.32 2.87 11.48
CA VAL A 536 -21.86 3.55 10.29
C VAL A 536 -21.13 4.87 9.97
N PRO A 537 -20.88 5.79 10.93
CA PRO A 537 -20.15 7.03 10.62
C PRO A 537 -18.72 6.77 10.13
N MET A 538 -18.01 5.81 10.72
CA MET A 538 -16.65 5.45 10.32
C MET A 538 -16.62 4.79 8.93
N GLY A 539 -17.62 3.96 8.62
CA GLY A 539 -17.81 3.38 7.30
C GLY A 539 -18.10 4.42 6.23
N VAL A 540 -18.97 5.40 6.50
CA VAL A 540 -19.24 6.51 5.58
C VAL A 540 -17.97 7.35 5.36
N VAL A 541 -17.27 7.72 6.43
CA VAL A 541 -16.00 8.47 6.34
C VAL A 541 -14.96 7.70 5.52
N PHE A 542 -14.82 6.39 5.74
CA PHE A 542 -13.91 5.56 4.97
C PHE A 542 -14.23 5.60 3.47
N VAL A 543 -15.49 5.39 3.10
CA VAL A 543 -15.93 5.41 1.69
C VAL A 543 -15.70 6.78 1.06
N VAL A 544 -16.01 7.87 1.77
CA VAL A 544 -15.78 9.24 1.29
C VAL A 544 -14.29 9.50 1.05
N VAL A 545 -13.42 9.15 2.00
CA VAL A 545 -11.96 9.32 1.83
C VAL A 545 -11.45 8.45 0.67
N MET A 546 -11.98 7.24 0.51
CA MET A 546 -11.65 6.37 -0.61
C MET A 546 -12.04 7.01 -1.95
N VAL A 547 -13.22 7.65 -2.04
CA VAL A 547 -13.66 8.41 -3.22
C VAL A 547 -12.75 9.60 -3.47
N VAL A 548 -12.41 10.39 -2.45
CA VAL A 548 -11.49 11.54 -2.57
C VAL A 548 -10.16 11.10 -3.17
N ILE A 549 -9.56 10.04 -2.63
CA ILE A 549 -8.29 9.49 -3.14
C ILE A 549 -8.45 9.12 -4.62
N HIS A 550 -9.42 8.26 -4.96
CA HIS A 550 -9.55 7.73 -6.31
C HIS A 550 -9.91 8.79 -7.36
N VAL A 551 -10.77 9.76 -7.02
CA VAL A 551 -11.15 10.85 -7.92
C VAL A 551 -9.97 11.78 -8.20
N VAL A 552 -9.23 12.20 -7.17
CA VAL A 552 -8.09 13.11 -7.32
C VAL A 552 -6.91 12.42 -8.03
N MET A 553 -6.65 11.15 -7.72
CA MET A 553 -5.68 10.32 -8.46
C MET A 553 -6.03 10.24 -9.95
N SER A 554 -7.29 9.93 -10.25
CA SER A 554 -7.78 9.83 -11.64
C SER A 554 -7.66 11.18 -12.36
N ARG A 555 -7.90 12.27 -11.65
CA ARG A 555 -7.71 13.62 -12.17
C ARG A 555 -6.25 13.89 -12.53
N LEU A 556 -5.29 13.56 -11.67
CA LEU A 556 -3.87 13.74 -11.93
C LEU A 556 -3.41 12.98 -13.19
N VAL A 557 -3.87 11.74 -13.36
CA VAL A 557 -3.59 10.93 -14.55
C VAL A 557 -4.25 11.55 -15.79
N ALA A 558 -5.50 11.97 -15.70
CA ALA A 558 -6.27 12.53 -16.82
C ALA A 558 -5.78 13.90 -17.29
N GLU A 559 -5.47 14.81 -16.35
CA GLU A 559 -5.08 16.19 -16.64
C GLU A 559 -3.60 16.28 -17.03
N VAL A 560 -2.73 15.65 -16.23
CA VAL A 560 -1.28 15.85 -16.31
C VAL A 560 -0.55 14.61 -16.83
N GLY A 561 -1.19 13.44 -16.95
CA GLY A 561 -0.52 12.24 -17.44
C GLY A 561 0.51 11.65 -16.47
N LEU A 562 0.39 11.97 -15.18
CA LEU A 562 1.27 11.47 -14.12
C LEU A 562 1.01 9.98 -13.89
N PHE A 563 1.85 9.11 -14.46
CA PHE A 563 1.61 7.67 -14.43
C PHE A 563 2.29 6.92 -13.29
N LYS A 564 3.30 7.51 -12.63
CA LYS A 564 3.87 7.02 -11.36
C LYS A 564 3.44 7.95 -10.23
N LEU A 565 2.47 7.54 -9.40
CA LEU A 565 1.90 8.42 -8.37
C LEU A 565 1.44 7.64 -7.14
N MET A 566 1.48 8.26 -5.95
CA MET A 566 0.99 7.64 -4.72
C MET A 566 0.50 8.72 -3.74
N PRO A 567 -0.73 8.63 -3.25
CA PRO A 567 -1.24 9.44 -2.17
C PRO A 567 -0.62 8.89 -0.88
N PHE A 568 0.28 9.66 -0.27
CA PHE A 568 1.01 9.23 0.93
C PHE A 568 0.20 9.51 2.21
N PHE A 569 -1.09 9.15 2.20
CA PHE A 569 -1.98 9.24 3.36
C PHE A 569 -3.03 8.14 3.34
N PHE A 570 -3.53 7.79 4.53
CA PHE A 570 -4.33 6.59 4.74
C PHE A 570 -5.61 6.95 5.52
N PRO A 571 -6.79 6.37 5.20
CA PRO A 571 -8.04 6.68 5.91
C PRO A 571 -7.94 6.49 7.43
N CYS A 572 -7.38 5.37 7.90
CA CYS A 572 -7.20 5.11 9.32
C CYS A 572 -6.29 6.17 9.99
N ALA A 573 -5.16 6.52 9.37
CA ALA A 573 -4.23 7.52 9.88
C ALA A 573 -4.84 8.94 9.87
N LEU A 574 -5.64 9.27 8.86
CA LEU A 574 -6.33 10.55 8.74
C LEU A 574 -7.38 10.70 9.85
N VAL A 575 -8.24 9.70 10.05
CA VAL A 575 -9.23 9.71 11.13
C VAL A 575 -8.53 9.79 12.48
N TRP A 576 -7.48 8.98 12.71
CA TRP A 576 -6.70 9.06 13.94
C TRP A 576 -6.12 10.47 14.17
N GLY A 577 -5.51 11.08 13.14
CA GLY A 577 -4.92 12.42 13.26
C GLY A 577 -5.93 13.55 13.48
N MET A 578 -7.10 13.48 12.84
CA MET A 578 -8.12 14.55 12.86
C MET A 578 -9.12 14.42 14.02
N VAL A 579 -9.39 13.20 14.47
CA VAL A 579 -10.37 12.92 15.54
C VAL A 579 -9.67 12.64 16.87
N GLY A 580 -8.46 12.09 16.84
CA GLY A 580 -7.70 11.69 18.02
C GLY A 580 -7.95 10.23 18.43
N ALA A 581 -6.98 9.62 19.12
CA ALA A 581 -6.98 8.20 19.45
C ALA A 581 -8.21 7.73 20.27
N LYS A 582 -8.63 8.53 21.28
CA LYS A 582 -9.74 8.18 22.17
C LYS A 582 -11.08 8.15 21.43
N ALA A 583 -11.36 9.17 20.63
CA ALA A 583 -12.58 9.27 19.85
C ALA A 583 -12.59 8.34 18.63
N ALA A 584 -11.43 8.06 18.03
CA ALA A 584 -11.35 7.20 16.86
C ALA A 584 -11.69 5.74 17.15
N ASN A 585 -11.45 5.25 18.39
CA ASN A 585 -11.53 3.85 18.81
C ASN A 585 -10.48 2.96 18.08
N PRO A 586 -9.56 2.32 18.81
CA PRO A 586 -8.52 1.48 18.23
C PRO A 586 -9.00 0.34 17.32
N ASP A 587 -10.13 -0.26 17.63
CA ASP A 587 -10.66 -1.41 16.88
C ASP A 587 -11.30 -0.94 15.57
N GLN A 588 -11.96 0.22 15.59
CA GLN A 588 -12.43 0.90 14.37
C GLN A 588 -11.25 1.27 13.45
N LEU A 589 -10.14 1.77 14.03
CA LEU A 589 -8.91 2.06 13.29
C LEU A 589 -8.25 0.80 12.71
N LEU A 590 -8.29 -0.33 13.42
CA LEU A 590 -7.82 -1.64 12.95
C LEU A 590 -8.61 -2.09 11.73
N LEU A 591 -9.95 -2.07 11.80
CA LEU A 591 -10.82 -2.47 10.69
C LEU A 591 -10.59 -1.58 9.46
N MET A 592 -10.60 -0.25 9.63
CA MET A 592 -10.28 0.69 8.55
C MET A 592 -8.88 0.46 7.98
N GLY A 593 -7.91 0.16 8.85
CA GLY A 593 -6.53 -0.09 8.46
C GLY A 593 -6.37 -1.38 7.66
N LEU A 594 -7.12 -2.44 7.95
CA LEU A 594 -7.13 -3.67 7.16
C LEU A 594 -7.69 -3.44 5.75
N VAL A 595 -8.81 -2.73 5.64
CA VAL A 595 -9.38 -2.36 4.33
C VAL A 595 -8.44 -1.42 3.57
N THR A 596 -7.78 -0.51 4.30
CA THR A 596 -6.70 0.31 3.73
C THR A 596 -5.56 -0.56 3.21
N SER A 597 -5.11 -1.57 3.97
CA SER A 597 -4.03 -2.48 3.56
C SER A 597 -4.32 -3.22 2.26
N VAL A 598 -5.58 -3.55 2.00
CA VAL A 598 -6.00 -4.28 0.80
C VAL A 598 -6.31 -3.36 -0.38
N LEU A 599 -6.91 -2.18 -0.16
CA LEU A 599 -7.41 -1.34 -1.26
C LEU A 599 -6.61 -0.06 -1.50
N LEU A 600 -5.86 0.42 -0.50
CA LEU A 600 -5.35 1.80 -0.46
C LEU A 600 -3.91 1.94 0.05
N VAL A 601 -3.22 0.87 0.44
CA VAL A 601 -1.85 0.96 0.97
C VAL A 601 -0.86 1.43 -0.09
N TYR A 602 -1.10 1.05 -1.33
CA TYR A 602 -0.21 1.34 -2.45
C TYR A 602 -1.00 1.57 -3.74
N PRO A 603 -1.82 2.64 -3.82
CA PRO A 603 -2.80 2.83 -4.90
C PRO A 603 -2.15 3.40 -6.18
N ARG A 604 -0.85 3.16 -6.40
CA ARG A 604 -0.13 3.62 -7.60
C ARG A 604 -0.61 2.95 -8.89
N GLU A 605 -1.40 1.89 -8.75
CA GLU A 605 -2.09 1.16 -9.79
C GLU A 605 -3.57 0.96 -9.40
N ALA A 606 -4.17 1.97 -8.76
CA ALA A 606 -5.58 1.95 -8.37
C ALA A 606 -6.51 1.73 -9.57
N ALA A 607 -7.69 1.15 -9.31
CA ALA A 607 -8.64 0.81 -10.37
C ALA A 607 -9.17 2.04 -11.13
N MET A 608 -9.59 3.08 -10.42
CA MET A 608 -10.30 4.21 -11.04
C MET A 608 -9.49 4.96 -12.11
N PRO A 609 -8.19 5.28 -11.92
CA PRO A 609 -7.42 5.94 -12.98
C PRO A 609 -7.30 5.10 -14.26
N PHE A 610 -7.16 3.78 -14.15
CA PHE A 610 -7.20 2.90 -15.32
C PHE A 610 -8.56 2.89 -16.00
N ILE A 611 -9.64 2.83 -15.21
CA ILE A 611 -11.01 2.89 -15.72
C ILE A 611 -11.25 4.19 -16.51
N VAL A 612 -10.83 5.34 -15.96
CA VAL A 612 -10.98 6.64 -16.63
C VAL A 612 -10.16 6.68 -17.94
N CYS A 613 -8.93 6.17 -17.94
CA CYS A 613 -8.13 6.04 -19.16
C CYS A 613 -8.81 5.12 -20.19
N GLY A 614 -9.34 3.97 -19.77
CA GLY A 614 -10.05 3.03 -20.63
C GLY A 614 -11.32 3.62 -21.23
N LEU A 615 -12.13 4.33 -20.43
CA LEU A 615 -13.31 5.06 -20.92
C LEU A 615 -12.92 6.13 -21.95
N ARG A 616 -11.80 6.84 -21.73
CA ARG A 616 -11.30 7.83 -22.69
C ARG A 616 -10.79 7.21 -23.99
N VAL A 617 -10.12 6.06 -23.94
CA VAL A 617 -9.73 5.30 -25.13
C VAL A 617 -10.98 4.90 -25.92
N ALA A 618 -12.00 4.37 -25.25
CA ALA A 618 -13.26 3.97 -25.87
C ALA A 618 -14.05 5.15 -26.47
N ASP A 619 -14.08 6.29 -25.78
CA ASP A 619 -14.68 7.54 -26.24
C ASP A 619 -14.04 8.02 -27.56
N ARG A 620 -12.70 8.04 -27.62
CA ARG A 620 -11.95 8.39 -28.84
C ARG A 620 -12.15 7.40 -29.96
N ALA A 621 -12.35 6.12 -29.63
CA ALA A 621 -12.74 5.08 -30.57
C ALA A 621 -14.23 5.14 -30.98
N ARG A 622 -14.99 6.14 -30.52
CA ARG A 622 -16.43 6.33 -30.76
C ARG A 622 -17.28 5.12 -30.35
N VAL A 623 -16.93 4.48 -29.25
CA VAL A 623 -17.69 3.35 -28.68
C VAL A 623 -18.61 3.85 -27.56
N ARG A 624 -19.82 3.28 -27.47
CA ARG A 624 -20.79 3.63 -26.42
C ARG A 624 -20.24 3.28 -25.04
N LEU A 625 -20.01 4.30 -24.21
CA LEU A 625 -19.36 4.16 -22.89
C LEU A 625 -20.07 3.20 -21.94
N GLY A 626 -21.41 3.22 -21.90
CA GLY A 626 -22.16 2.30 -21.02
C GLY A 626 -21.90 0.82 -21.32
N ARG A 627 -21.72 0.45 -22.60
CA ARG A 627 -21.40 -0.95 -22.97
C ARG A 627 -19.96 -1.32 -22.61
N VAL A 628 -19.02 -0.39 -22.75
CA VAL A 628 -17.62 -0.60 -22.37
C VAL A 628 -17.48 -0.68 -20.85
N ALA A 629 -18.22 0.13 -20.10
CA ALA A 629 -18.26 0.06 -18.64
C ALA A 629 -18.80 -1.29 -18.16
N ALA A 630 -19.89 -1.79 -18.75
CA ALA A 630 -20.43 -3.12 -18.43
C ALA A 630 -19.45 -4.25 -18.78
N ALA A 631 -18.84 -4.21 -19.97
CA ALA A 631 -17.81 -5.17 -20.36
C ALA A 631 -16.59 -5.11 -19.45
N GLY A 632 -16.15 -3.90 -19.10
CA GLY A 632 -15.06 -3.62 -18.17
C GLY A 632 -15.31 -4.20 -16.77
N TYR A 633 -16.53 -4.05 -16.24
CA TYR A 633 -16.94 -4.66 -14.98
C TYR A 633 -16.91 -6.20 -15.05
N ALA A 634 -17.45 -6.77 -16.13
CA ALA A 634 -17.44 -8.23 -16.33
C ALA A 634 -16.02 -8.79 -16.42
N VAL A 635 -15.12 -8.16 -17.17
CA VAL A 635 -13.72 -8.63 -17.26
C VAL A 635 -12.94 -8.41 -15.98
N TYR A 636 -13.30 -7.42 -15.16
CA TYR A 636 -12.71 -7.29 -13.83
C TYR A 636 -12.98 -8.53 -12.97
N ILE A 637 -14.23 -9.02 -12.99
CA ILE A 637 -14.62 -10.24 -12.27
C ILE A 637 -13.86 -11.45 -12.83
N VAL A 638 -13.79 -11.60 -14.16
CA VAL A 638 -12.99 -12.66 -14.80
C VAL A 638 -11.52 -12.58 -14.38
N GLY A 639 -10.95 -11.37 -14.34
CA GLY A 639 -9.58 -11.13 -13.89
C GLY A 639 -9.35 -11.60 -12.46
N LEU A 640 -10.28 -11.33 -11.52
CA LEU A 640 -10.19 -11.83 -10.14
C LEU A 640 -10.27 -13.36 -10.07
N LEU A 641 -11.18 -13.96 -10.82
CA LEU A 641 -11.37 -15.43 -10.89
C LEU A 641 -10.13 -16.15 -11.43
N VAL A 642 -9.31 -15.48 -12.25
CA VAL A 642 -8.04 -16.00 -12.76
C VAL A 642 -6.89 -15.69 -11.80
N ALA A 643 -6.77 -14.43 -11.38
CA ALA A 643 -5.61 -13.95 -10.63
C ALA A 643 -5.52 -14.54 -9.22
N ILE A 644 -6.65 -14.68 -8.51
CA ILE A 644 -6.63 -15.18 -7.13
C ILE A 644 -6.17 -16.64 -7.07
N PRO A 645 -6.76 -17.60 -7.81
CA PRO A 645 -6.32 -18.99 -7.74
C PRO A 645 -4.87 -19.19 -8.20
N ILE A 646 -4.46 -18.49 -9.27
CA ILE A 646 -3.09 -18.60 -9.79
C ILE A 646 -2.07 -18.04 -8.81
N THR A 647 -2.35 -16.87 -8.22
CA THR A 647 -1.46 -16.26 -7.22
C THR A 647 -1.30 -17.17 -6.01
N LEU A 648 -2.41 -17.71 -5.48
CA LEU A 648 -2.36 -18.66 -4.36
C LEU A 648 -1.57 -19.91 -4.72
N TYR A 649 -1.83 -20.51 -5.89
CA TYR A 649 -1.09 -21.67 -6.37
C TYR A 649 0.43 -21.39 -6.41
N ILE A 650 0.85 -20.27 -7.00
CA ILE A 650 2.27 -19.89 -7.07
C ILE A 650 2.86 -19.69 -5.67
N GLN A 651 2.13 -19.04 -4.76
CA GLN A 651 2.59 -18.82 -3.39
C GLN A 651 2.71 -20.13 -2.59
N TYR A 652 1.82 -21.10 -2.78
CA TYR A 652 1.97 -22.43 -2.18
C TYR A 652 3.02 -23.28 -2.89
N GLN A 653 3.26 -23.10 -4.19
CA GLN A 653 4.32 -23.79 -4.92
C GLN A 653 5.70 -23.38 -4.40
N TYR A 654 5.98 -22.07 -4.37
CA TYR A 654 7.34 -21.54 -4.11
C TYR A 654 7.53 -21.00 -2.69
N GLY A 655 6.46 -20.79 -1.93
CA GLY A 655 6.45 -20.08 -0.65
C GLY A 655 6.36 -18.57 -0.82
N ALA A 656 5.42 -17.91 -0.14
CA ALA A 656 5.17 -16.47 -0.25
C ALA A 656 6.34 -15.58 0.21
N LEU A 657 7.22 -16.09 1.08
CA LEU A 657 8.44 -15.36 1.46
C LEU A 657 9.51 -15.38 0.36
N ARG A 658 9.47 -16.40 -0.53
CA ARG A 658 10.39 -16.56 -1.66
C ARG A 658 9.80 -15.98 -2.95
N ALA A 659 8.55 -16.32 -3.25
CA ALA A 659 7.72 -15.78 -4.32
C ALA A 659 7.06 -14.48 -3.87
N GLY A 660 7.87 -13.42 -3.85
CA GLY A 660 7.48 -12.08 -3.45
C GLY A 660 8.67 -11.14 -3.39
N ASP A 661 8.40 -9.91 -2.93
CA ASP A 661 9.44 -8.95 -2.57
C ASP A 661 9.33 -8.47 -1.13
N GLY A 662 10.41 -7.91 -0.59
CA GLY A 662 10.49 -7.46 0.80
C GLY A 662 9.42 -6.45 1.23
N TRP A 663 8.80 -5.74 0.28
CA TRP A 663 7.63 -4.93 0.58
C TRP A 663 6.40 -5.81 0.79
N SER A 664 6.03 -6.63 -0.20
CA SER A 664 4.80 -7.44 -0.21
C SER A 664 4.58 -8.32 1.00
N TYR A 665 5.60 -9.05 1.47
CA TYR A 665 5.50 -9.91 2.65
C TYR A 665 5.92 -9.21 3.95
N GLY A 666 6.74 -8.16 3.86
CA GLY A 666 7.39 -7.55 5.01
C GLY A 666 6.66 -6.35 5.62
N GLN A 667 5.93 -5.57 4.80
CA GLN A 667 5.34 -4.29 5.23
C GLN A 667 3.80 -4.35 5.31
N PRO A 668 3.00 -4.46 4.22
CA PRO A 668 1.54 -4.42 4.32
C PRO A 668 0.91 -5.37 5.36
N PRO A 669 1.38 -6.63 5.52
CA PRO A 669 0.83 -7.54 6.52
C PRO A 669 1.03 -7.09 7.97
N ARG A 670 1.98 -6.18 8.24
CA ARG A 670 2.29 -5.70 9.60
C ARG A 670 1.80 -4.30 9.94
N LEU A 671 1.68 -3.42 8.95
CA LEU A 671 1.55 -1.97 9.19
C LEU A 671 0.35 -1.61 10.08
N VAL A 672 -0.83 -2.16 9.79
CA VAL A 672 -2.03 -1.86 10.57
C VAL A 672 -1.94 -2.41 11.98
N PHE A 673 -1.45 -3.63 12.17
CA PHE A 673 -1.31 -4.25 13.47
C PHE A 673 -0.29 -3.51 14.34
N ASP A 674 0.84 -3.10 13.75
CA ASP A 674 1.83 -2.25 14.43
C ASP A 674 1.19 -0.91 14.82
N ALA A 675 0.39 -0.29 13.95
CA ALA A 675 -0.36 0.94 14.25
C ALA A 675 -1.36 0.76 15.40
N THR A 676 -2.13 -0.32 15.38
CA THR A 676 -3.11 -0.65 16.42
C THR A 676 -2.45 -0.99 17.76
N CYS A 677 -1.34 -1.74 17.77
CA CYS A 677 -0.54 -1.97 18.98
C CYS A 677 -0.16 -0.64 19.65
N ALA A 678 0.35 0.32 18.87
CA ALA A 678 0.78 1.60 19.42
C ALA A 678 -0.37 2.44 19.95
N VAL A 679 -1.50 2.53 19.26
CA VAL A 679 -2.64 3.32 19.75
C VAL A 679 -3.27 2.70 21.00
N ARG A 680 -3.38 1.37 21.06
CA ARG A 680 -3.89 0.66 22.25
C ARG A 680 -2.96 0.85 23.46
N GLN A 681 -1.64 0.72 23.25
CA GLN A 681 -0.64 1.00 24.29
C GLN A 681 -0.70 2.45 24.78
N GLN A 682 -0.83 3.41 23.87
CA GLN A 682 -0.95 4.84 24.20
C GLN A 682 -2.19 5.12 25.06
N LEU A 683 -3.34 4.54 24.73
CA LEU A 683 -4.57 4.74 25.50
C LEU A 683 -4.55 3.98 26.83
N ALA A 684 -3.94 2.79 26.87
CA ALA A 684 -3.76 2.01 28.09
C ALA A 684 -2.89 2.76 29.09
N ALA A 685 -1.75 3.31 28.65
CA ALA A 685 -0.86 4.11 29.49
C ALA A 685 -1.51 5.39 30.04
N ARG A 686 -2.61 5.84 29.42
CA ARG A 686 -3.40 6.99 29.88
C ARG A 686 -4.62 6.59 30.71
N GLY A 687 -4.85 5.29 30.95
CA GLY A 687 -6.01 4.79 31.70
C GLY A 687 -7.36 4.98 31.00
N VAL A 688 -7.37 5.29 29.69
CA VAL A 688 -8.60 5.63 28.94
C VAL A 688 -8.91 4.64 27.82
N LEU A 689 -8.24 3.49 27.77
CA LEU A 689 -8.47 2.47 26.74
C LEU A 689 -9.90 1.94 26.80
N GLU A 690 -10.35 1.46 27.96
CA GLU A 690 -11.70 0.91 28.11
C GLU A 690 -12.77 1.95 27.78
N GLN A 691 -12.59 3.19 28.25
CA GLN A 691 -13.46 4.31 27.91
C GLN A 691 -13.52 4.57 26.39
N SER A 692 -12.42 4.38 25.66
CA SER A 692 -12.39 4.55 24.21
C SER A 692 -13.10 3.41 23.47
N LEU A 693 -13.01 2.19 24.00
CA LEU A 693 -13.63 0.99 23.42
C LEU A 693 -15.15 0.99 23.64
N SER A 694 -15.60 1.45 24.81
CA SER A 694 -17.03 1.49 25.17
C SER A 694 -17.75 2.78 24.82
N ALA A 695 -17.05 3.81 24.30
CA ALA A 695 -17.62 5.13 24.08
C ALA A 695 -18.77 5.10 23.06
N GLY A 696 -19.92 5.64 23.46
CA GLY A 696 -21.06 5.87 22.57
C GLY A 696 -20.76 6.94 21.50
N ALA A 697 -21.64 7.05 20.49
CA ALA A 697 -21.40 7.97 19.36
C ALA A 697 -21.26 9.45 19.82
N LEU A 698 -22.10 9.90 20.76
CA LEU A 698 -22.06 11.27 21.30
C LEU A 698 -20.81 11.52 22.16
N GLU A 699 -20.38 10.54 22.96
CA GLU A 699 -19.16 10.64 23.77
C GLU A 699 -17.90 10.69 22.90
N ARG A 700 -17.90 9.98 21.78
CA ARG A 700 -16.82 10.06 20.78
C ARG A 700 -16.75 11.44 20.15
N LEU A 701 -17.88 12.05 19.82
CA LEU A 701 -17.91 13.44 19.32
C LEU A 701 -17.38 14.43 20.37
N ALA A 702 -17.78 14.28 21.63
CA ALA A 702 -17.30 15.15 22.72
C ALA A 702 -15.79 14.98 23.00
N SER A 703 -15.24 13.79 22.76
CA SER A 703 -13.83 13.46 22.97
C SER A 703 -12.92 13.74 21.76
N ILE A 704 -13.44 14.37 20.69
CA ILE A 704 -12.63 14.77 19.53
C ILE A 704 -11.51 15.70 19.99
N ARG A 705 -10.27 15.29 19.73
CA ARG A 705 -9.04 16.03 20.03
C ARG A 705 -8.03 15.80 18.89
N PRO A 706 -8.06 16.61 17.82
CA PRO A 706 -7.11 16.50 16.71
C PRO A 706 -5.67 16.66 17.18
N MET A 707 -4.75 15.95 16.51
CA MET A 707 -3.32 16.14 16.71
C MET A 707 -2.87 17.42 16.02
N GLN A 708 -2.34 18.37 16.79
CA GLN A 708 -1.93 19.70 16.28
C GLN A 708 -1.04 19.63 15.02
N PRO A 709 0.03 18.81 14.95
CA PRO A 709 0.85 18.74 13.74
C PRO A 709 0.09 18.24 12.51
N CYS A 710 -0.90 17.36 12.70
CA CYS A 710 -1.72 16.85 11.61
C CYS A 710 -2.70 17.93 11.13
N LEU A 711 -3.37 18.61 12.05
CA LEU A 711 -4.31 19.69 11.74
C LEU A 711 -3.62 20.84 10.99
N ILE A 712 -2.44 21.26 11.46
CA ILE A 712 -1.65 22.33 10.83
C ILE A 712 -1.20 21.91 9.42
N GLY A 713 -0.64 20.71 9.27
CA GLY A 713 -0.21 20.23 7.94
C GLY A 713 -1.36 20.11 6.94
N PHE A 714 -2.50 19.57 7.40
CA PHE A 714 -3.73 19.53 6.62
C PHE A 714 -4.17 20.94 6.21
N ALA A 715 -4.28 21.87 7.16
CA ALA A 715 -4.75 23.23 6.89
C ALA A 715 -3.84 24.01 5.93
N ILE A 716 -2.51 23.93 6.11
CA ILE A 716 -1.54 24.63 5.27
C ILE A 716 -1.72 24.23 3.81
N THR A 717 -1.67 22.94 3.52
CA THR A 717 -1.76 22.44 2.13
C THR A 717 -3.16 22.60 1.55
N PHE A 718 -4.19 22.46 2.38
CA PHE A 718 -5.57 22.72 1.97
C PHE A 718 -5.74 24.17 1.49
N VAL A 719 -5.27 25.14 2.27
CA VAL A 719 -5.34 26.57 1.93
C VAL A 719 -4.46 26.88 0.71
N LEU A 720 -3.24 26.35 0.65
CA LEU A 720 -2.33 26.58 -0.47
C LEU A 720 -2.89 26.10 -1.82
N VAL A 721 -3.57 24.94 -1.86
CA VAL A 721 -4.24 24.47 -3.07
C VAL A 721 -5.32 25.45 -3.52
N TRP A 722 -6.14 25.95 -2.61
CA TRP A 722 -7.18 26.94 -2.92
C TRP A 722 -6.58 28.26 -3.40
N VAL A 723 -5.59 28.79 -2.67
CA VAL A 723 -4.91 30.04 -3.03
C VAL A 723 -4.31 29.92 -4.43
N PHE A 724 -3.57 28.86 -4.72
CA PHE A 724 -2.94 28.68 -6.04
C PHE A 724 -3.98 28.44 -7.14
N THR A 725 -5.11 27.81 -6.83
CA THR A 725 -6.23 27.68 -7.77
C THR A 725 -6.82 29.05 -8.11
N ILE A 726 -7.06 29.90 -7.11
CA ILE A 726 -7.62 31.25 -7.30
C ILE A 726 -6.62 32.15 -8.03
N LEU A 727 -5.34 32.15 -7.63
CA LEU A 727 -4.29 32.95 -8.27
C LEU A 727 -4.16 32.58 -9.75
N ARG A 728 -4.19 31.29 -10.08
CA ARG A 728 -4.15 30.83 -11.47
C ARG A 728 -5.38 31.24 -12.28
N GLN A 729 -6.55 31.31 -11.65
CA GLN A 729 -7.77 31.80 -12.32
C GLN A 729 -7.77 33.32 -12.52
N ARG A 730 -7.17 34.09 -11.60
CA ARG A 730 -7.13 35.56 -11.67
C ARG A 730 -5.94 36.10 -12.48
N PHE A 731 -4.79 35.45 -12.43
CA PHE A 731 -3.55 35.91 -13.07
C PHE A 731 -3.09 34.90 -14.12
N ALA A 732 -3.25 35.25 -15.40
CA ALA A 732 -2.86 34.39 -16.52
C ALA A 732 -1.35 34.10 -16.60
N TRP A 733 -0.51 34.94 -15.97
CA TRP A 733 0.95 34.78 -15.93
C TRP A 733 1.43 33.92 -14.75
N TRP A 734 0.53 33.51 -13.83
CA TRP A 734 0.92 32.75 -12.64
C TRP A 734 1.56 31.40 -13.03
N PRO A 735 2.82 31.14 -12.62
CA PRO A 735 3.60 30.03 -13.20
C PRO A 735 3.39 28.68 -12.49
N LEU A 736 2.78 28.67 -11.30
CA LEU A 736 2.68 27.48 -10.44
C LEU A 736 1.30 26.84 -10.46
N HIS A 737 1.28 25.55 -10.73
CA HIS A 737 0.06 24.74 -10.80
C HIS A 737 -0.27 24.13 -9.42
N PRO A 738 -1.53 24.21 -8.94
CA PRO A 738 -1.93 23.68 -7.62
C PRO A 738 -1.67 22.16 -7.45
N VAL A 739 -1.51 21.42 -8.54
CA VAL A 739 -1.21 19.97 -8.52
C VAL A 739 0.14 19.64 -7.88
N MET A 740 1.05 20.62 -7.73
CA MET A 740 2.31 20.41 -7.02
C MET A 740 2.09 19.92 -5.58
N PHE A 741 1.02 20.40 -4.92
CA PHE A 741 0.70 20.02 -3.56
C PHE A 741 0.10 18.62 -3.43
N LEU A 742 -0.33 18.01 -4.53
CA LEU A 742 -0.86 16.64 -4.54
C LEU A 742 0.24 15.59 -4.62
N VAL A 743 1.45 16.03 -4.99
CA VAL A 743 2.57 15.16 -5.30
C VAL A 743 3.72 15.35 -4.30
N LEU A 744 3.93 16.59 -3.84
CA LEU A 744 4.93 16.99 -2.83
C LEU A 744 6.24 16.19 -3.00
N ALA A 745 6.80 15.66 -1.91
CA ALA A 745 7.97 14.77 -1.93
C ALA A 745 7.62 13.30 -1.66
N SER A 746 6.60 12.78 -2.34
CA SER A 746 6.30 11.34 -2.34
C SER A 746 7.50 10.56 -2.89
N TRP A 747 7.62 9.27 -2.55
CA TRP A 747 8.68 8.42 -3.10
C TRP A 747 8.75 8.54 -4.63
N GLN A 748 7.62 8.35 -5.31
CA GLN A 748 7.51 8.38 -6.78
C GLN A 748 7.91 9.74 -7.34
N SER A 749 7.45 10.84 -6.73
CA SER A 749 7.75 12.18 -7.23
C SER A 749 9.22 12.51 -7.15
N THR A 750 9.92 12.08 -6.09
CA THR A 750 11.37 12.29 -5.99
C THR A 750 12.15 11.63 -7.12
N TYR A 751 11.71 10.47 -7.63
CA TYR A 751 12.37 9.79 -8.75
C TYR A 751 12.05 10.41 -10.12
N ILE A 752 10.84 10.88 -10.34
CA ILE A 752 10.44 11.41 -11.66
C ILE A 752 10.67 12.92 -11.82
N ALA A 753 10.92 13.65 -10.72
CA ALA A 753 11.10 15.10 -10.70
C ALA A 753 12.14 15.60 -11.71
N PHE A 754 13.33 15.00 -11.71
CA PHE A 754 14.39 15.36 -12.65
C PHE A 754 13.98 15.13 -14.12
N SER A 755 13.31 14.01 -14.39
CA SER A 755 12.82 13.70 -15.75
C SER A 755 11.71 14.65 -16.21
N LEU A 756 10.84 15.09 -15.29
CA LEU A 756 9.83 16.13 -15.56
C LEU A 756 10.50 17.47 -15.88
N LEU A 757 11.51 17.88 -15.12
CA LEU A 757 12.26 19.11 -15.40
C LEU A 757 13.02 19.04 -16.72
N LEU A 758 13.61 17.89 -17.04
CA LEU A 758 14.28 17.67 -18.32
C LEU A 758 13.32 17.73 -19.51
N GLY A 759 12.17 17.06 -19.42
CA GLY A 759 11.13 17.11 -20.45
C GLY A 759 10.52 18.51 -20.61
N TRP A 760 10.33 19.23 -19.50
CA TRP A 760 9.91 20.63 -19.51
C TRP A 760 10.95 21.52 -20.21
N LEU A 761 12.24 21.35 -19.91
CA LEU A 761 13.33 22.11 -20.52
C LEU A 761 13.39 21.87 -22.03
N ILE A 762 13.33 20.62 -22.47
CA ILE A 762 13.30 20.28 -23.90
C ILE A 762 12.11 20.94 -24.59
N LYS A 763 10.92 20.84 -23.99
CA LYS A 763 9.72 21.51 -24.52
C LYS A 763 9.91 23.01 -24.60
N ALA A 764 10.37 23.65 -23.52
CA ALA A 764 10.56 25.09 -23.44
C ALA A 764 11.51 25.58 -24.54
N VAL A 765 12.65 24.91 -24.74
CA VAL A 765 13.61 25.19 -25.82
C VAL A 765 12.95 25.05 -27.20
N VAL A 766 12.30 23.92 -27.48
CA VAL A 766 11.65 23.70 -28.79
C VAL A 766 10.59 24.76 -29.08
N THR A 767 9.76 25.09 -28.09
CA THR A 767 8.70 26.09 -28.28
C THR A 767 9.24 27.52 -28.36
N LYS A 768 10.30 27.86 -27.61
CA LYS A 768 10.87 29.21 -27.57
C LYS A 768 11.62 29.55 -28.85
N TYR A 769 12.42 28.62 -29.37
CA TYR A 769 13.27 28.87 -30.53
C TYR A 769 12.64 28.40 -31.85
N GLY A 770 11.78 27.38 -31.83
CA GLY A 770 11.18 26.81 -33.05
C GLY A 770 9.67 27.04 -33.20
N GLY A 771 9.00 27.62 -32.20
CA GLY A 771 7.57 27.89 -32.22
C GLY A 771 6.68 26.65 -32.33
N ALA A 772 5.41 26.85 -32.72
CA ALA A 772 4.42 25.79 -32.84
C ALA A 772 4.73 24.77 -33.95
N ALA A 773 5.35 25.21 -35.04
CA ALA A 773 5.72 24.34 -36.17
C ALA A 773 6.79 23.32 -35.76
N ALA A 774 7.85 23.77 -35.07
CA ALA A 774 8.86 22.85 -34.54
C ALA A 774 8.26 21.90 -33.49
N TYR A 775 7.30 22.37 -32.68
CA TYR A 775 6.60 21.51 -31.73
C TYR A 775 5.89 20.34 -32.42
N GLN A 776 5.12 20.62 -33.49
CA GLN A 776 4.42 19.57 -34.23
C GLN A 776 5.38 18.65 -34.98
N ARG A 777 6.48 19.18 -35.53
CA ARG A 777 7.50 18.38 -36.22
C ARG A 777 8.26 17.45 -35.27
N PHE A 778 8.49 17.87 -34.03
CA PHE A 778 9.23 17.07 -33.04
C PHE A 778 8.35 16.10 -32.26
N ARG A 779 7.02 16.25 -32.32
CA ARG A 779 6.06 15.37 -31.66
C ARG A 779 6.23 13.87 -31.98
N PRO A 780 6.43 13.42 -33.24
CA PRO A 780 6.68 12.01 -33.56
C PRO A 780 7.92 11.45 -32.84
N PHE A 781 8.99 12.24 -32.71
CA PHE A 781 10.20 11.84 -31.96
C PHE A 781 9.88 11.48 -30.52
N MET A 782 9.11 12.32 -29.83
CA MET A 782 8.73 12.09 -28.43
C MET A 782 7.79 10.89 -28.25
N ILE A 783 6.90 10.63 -29.22
CA ILE A 783 6.10 9.40 -29.25
C ILE A 783 7.03 8.19 -29.44
N GLY A 784 8.03 8.30 -30.31
CA GLY A 784 9.08 7.30 -30.51
C GLY A 784 9.83 6.98 -29.22
N VAL A 785 10.30 8.00 -28.50
CA VAL A 785 10.99 7.86 -27.20
C VAL A 785 10.16 7.03 -26.20
N ILE A 786 8.85 7.31 -26.06
CA ILE A 786 7.96 6.54 -25.18
C ILE A 786 7.82 5.10 -25.68
N ALA A 787 7.59 4.91 -26.98
CA ALA A 787 7.41 3.57 -27.55
C ALA A 787 8.68 2.71 -27.43
N GLY A 788 9.86 3.29 -27.67
CA GLY A 788 11.15 2.63 -27.51
C GLY A 788 11.41 2.19 -26.07
N ASP A 789 11.14 3.06 -25.09
CA ASP A 789 11.28 2.75 -23.66
C ASP A 789 10.32 1.61 -23.23
N LEU A 790 9.05 1.66 -23.66
CA LEU A 790 8.07 0.63 -23.31
C LEU A 790 8.36 -0.73 -23.98
N VAL A 791 8.77 -0.74 -25.25
CA VAL A 791 9.14 -1.98 -25.96
C VAL A 791 10.43 -2.57 -25.38
N ALA A 792 11.37 -1.73 -24.96
CA ALA A 792 12.61 -2.16 -24.31
C ALA A 792 12.40 -2.87 -22.97
N GLN A 793 11.22 -2.74 -22.34
CA GLN A 793 10.85 -3.52 -21.14
C GLN A 793 10.34 -4.92 -21.49
N LEU A 794 9.81 -5.14 -22.71
CA LEU A 794 9.22 -6.42 -23.11
C LEU A 794 10.27 -7.41 -23.68
N VAL A 795 11.36 -6.91 -24.27
CA VAL A 795 12.40 -7.77 -24.83
C VAL A 795 13.19 -8.53 -23.74
N PRO A 796 13.70 -7.88 -22.67
CA PRO A 796 14.34 -8.55 -21.54
C PRO A 796 13.41 -9.52 -20.82
N LEU A 797 12.12 -9.18 -20.77
CA LEU A 797 11.08 -10.09 -20.28
C LEU A 797 11.02 -11.38 -21.10
N ALA A 798 10.93 -11.27 -22.43
CA ALA A 798 10.86 -12.45 -23.31
C ALA A 798 12.13 -13.30 -23.23
N ILE A 799 13.31 -12.67 -23.32
CA ILE A 799 14.62 -13.35 -23.20
C ILE A 799 14.75 -14.00 -21.83
N GLY A 800 14.44 -13.26 -20.76
CA GLY A 800 14.52 -13.75 -19.39
C GLY A 800 13.57 -14.92 -19.11
N THR A 801 12.38 -14.90 -19.70
CA THR A 801 11.42 -16.01 -19.60
C THR A 801 11.94 -17.26 -20.29
N ILE A 802 12.47 -17.13 -21.53
CA ILE A 802 13.06 -18.26 -22.27
C ILE A 802 14.26 -18.82 -21.50
N TYR A 803 15.15 -17.96 -21.03
CA TYR A 803 16.30 -18.36 -20.22
C TYR A 803 15.88 -19.10 -18.94
N TYR A 804 14.89 -18.59 -18.22
CA TYR A 804 14.38 -19.22 -17.00
C TYR A 804 13.78 -20.60 -17.31
N MET A 805 13.00 -20.73 -18.38
CA MET A 805 12.42 -22.03 -18.80
C MET A 805 13.50 -23.05 -19.16
N MET A 806 14.62 -22.62 -19.72
CA MET A 806 15.72 -23.51 -20.12
C MET A 806 16.67 -23.88 -18.99
N SER A 807 16.92 -22.95 -18.06
CA SER A 807 17.98 -23.09 -17.03
C SER A 807 17.46 -23.28 -15.61
N GLY A 808 16.21 -22.92 -15.33
CA GLY A 808 15.67 -22.82 -13.96
C GLY A 808 16.24 -21.66 -13.14
N ILE A 809 17.18 -20.88 -13.69
CA ILE A 809 17.88 -19.80 -13.00
C ILE A 809 17.23 -18.46 -13.36
N PRO A 810 16.89 -17.60 -12.37
CA PRO A 810 16.38 -16.27 -12.65
C PRO A 810 17.36 -15.45 -13.51
N PRO A 811 16.89 -14.78 -14.57
CA PRO A 811 17.76 -13.94 -15.39
C PRO A 811 18.30 -12.74 -14.57
N PRO A 812 19.43 -12.13 -14.99
CA PRO A 812 19.88 -10.86 -14.43
C PRO A 812 18.76 -9.83 -14.51
N GLY A 813 18.42 -9.23 -13.37
CA GLY A 813 17.35 -8.25 -13.28
C GLY A 813 17.63 -7.04 -14.18
N TYR A 814 16.71 -6.78 -15.10
CA TYR A 814 16.72 -5.60 -15.95
C TYR A 814 15.34 -4.97 -16.00
N GLY A 815 15.20 -3.90 -15.24
CA GLY A 815 13.95 -3.18 -15.09
C GLY A 815 14.19 -1.89 -14.35
N TYR A 816 13.50 -0.85 -14.79
CA TYR A 816 13.38 0.39 -14.05
C TYR A 816 12.63 0.13 -12.75
N GLY A 817 13.30 0.30 -11.61
CA GLY A 817 12.66 0.32 -10.28
C GLY A 817 11.53 1.35 -10.18
#